data_AF-A0A7X7LQ71-F1
#
_entry.id   AF-A0A7X7LQ71-F1
#
_cell.length_a   1.000
_cell.length_b   1.000
_cell.length_c   1.000
_cell.angle_alpha   90.00
_cell.angle_beta   90.00
_cell.angle_gamma   90.00
#
_symmetry.space_group_name_H-M   'P 1'
#
loop_
_entity.id
_entity.type
_entity.pdbx_description
1 polymer ?
#
loop_
_entity_poly.entity_id
_entity_poly.type
_entity_poly.pdbx_seq_one_letter_code
_entity_poly.pdbx_strand_id
1 'polypeptide(L)'
;MVQITMKQLNRQRLLVFALLLAVLFSVSSLFVKVSQAFPGESLPEGVSYYDGTNEWEEPLTPKYTSSNYLTYSELRDTDCKYSSTLGACELSVYGEDGEGGENDKIIRFDTAEELYRFSLDVSFEQVYISADPTENYPLSEAKKSFLLGLDYVLGNNIDYSVLGGAKRFIPIGYSFIDHLSNSYTNLFNGTFDGQGFAIANLYVADYDYLVYEDHIDESTVVDVALSSYYTMFTVNNGTLQNIGLINPTFELLNLHRDITYVSNLVGLNNGVVDHVFVTDLREEVTDAGIRYQVGSYDADFQAAGVVHTNASGATFKDSYYASKVVMNAAYINKFDPEPLVYTNNGTTAHLVFDDTLYLEEVVVGVSTYTVPPADLTYQTAETTTTLKSSASSLNQETNHWFFYPSDGYPLAMGLEYDDTVAKYLISTPLELAFFSRLIAFTSVNLETDGLHYNYSNYLLTEDIDMGSLSSGSYQTPSVTFYGSLSGLNPEGSTLADNFYIHHLTFNTGIIRSSLFYIGLFSVLGSGSQVDNLNMSDTVIDISGTESYYSWIFYAGSLSGRLTGGTVQDVLVDVQMDLGEEAIGELHCGGLIGQATGIIERVSISGSIDAGNHVYQSSYSIRPYYRVGGIIGSTGSAELQLRDVVNNASLTGYSTASAFTLATGATGIDVKLGGVIGYIHNTAVINHQLVGVSNKGTIYVGSVADTVQIPAIQKVGGVFGELDGNAPILEEDQTYRFANLYNEGVIDAEYELDTSMIYAAGIGINNANEAVEYALLFNEGGFDYDTSAFDAPGATVEMEFGT
;
A
#
# COMPACT_ATOMS: atom_id res chain seq x y z
N MET A 1 -8.14 -46.31 -77.94
CA MET A 1 -8.67 -47.07 -76.78
C MET A 1 -8.25 -46.33 -75.52
N VAL A 2 -9.07 -45.38 -75.06
CA VAL A 2 -9.06 -44.91 -73.67
C VAL A 2 -10.52 -44.81 -73.27
N GLN A 3 -11.03 -45.86 -72.62
CA GLN A 3 -12.32 -45.81 -71.96
C GLN A 3 -12.16 -44.90 -70.73
N ILE A 4 -12.54 -43.63 -70.87
CA ILE A 4 -12.84 -42.80 -69.72
C ILE A 4 -14.09 -43.43 -69.09
N THR A 5 -13.88 -44.14 -67.98
CA THR A 5 -14.95 -44.81 -67.25
C THR A 5 -15.90 -43.74 -66.69
N MET A 6 -17.23 -43.99 -66.73
CA MET A 6 -18.26 -43.07 -66.21
C MET A 6 -17.96 -42.57 -64.78
N LYS A 7 -17.21 -43.33 -63.98
CA LYS A 7 -16.74 -42.92 -62.64
C LYS A 7 -15.81 -41.70 -62.67
N GLN A 8 -14.92 -41.55 -63.66
CA GLN A 8 -14.05 -40.38 -63.77
C GLN A 8 -14.82 -39.14 -64.23
N LEU A 9 -15.78 -39.31 -65.15
CA LEU A 9 -16.63 -38.22 -65.60
C LEU A 9 -17.54 -37.70 -64.48
N ASN A 10 -18.09 -38.59 -63.65
CA ASN A 10 -18.89 -38.21 -62.49
C ASN A 10 -18.05 -37.56 -61.38
N ARG A 11 -16.81 -38.00 -61.15
CA ARG A 11 -15.90 -37.33 -60.20
C ARG A 11 -15.53 -35.92 -60.63
N GLN A 12 -15.24 -35.71 -61.91
CA GLN A 12 -14.95 -34.37 -62.43
C GLN A 12 -16.18 -33.45 -62.40
N ARG A 13 -17.38 -33.97 -62.67
CA ARG A 13 -18.63 -33.20 -62.53
C ARG A 13 -18.93 -32.83 -61.08
N LEU A 14 -18.69 -33.74 -60.13
CA LEU A 14 -18.87 -33.45 -58.70
C LEU A 14 -17.87 -32.40 -58.20
N LEU A 15 -16.63 -32.45 -58.69
CA LEU A 15 -15.58 -31.51 -58.32
C LEU A 15 -15.83 -30.12 -58.90
N VAL A 16 -16.30 -30.04 -60.15
CA VAL A 16 -16.73 -28.79 -60.79
C VAL A 16 -17.98 -28.22 -60.11
N PHE A 17 -18.92 -29.07 -59.69
CA PHE A 17 -20.11 -28.65 -58.97
C PHE A 17 -19.78 -28.15 -57.55
N ALA A 18 -18.84 -28.80 -56.85
CA ALA A 18 -18.35 -28.35 -55.55
C ALA A 18 -17.56 -27.03 -55.65
N LEU A 19 -16.76 -26.86 -56.70
CA LEU A 19 -16.07 -25.59 -56.98
C LEU A 19 -17.06 -24.47 -57.33
N LEU A 20 -18.10 -24.76 -58.13
CA LEU A 20 -19.17 -23.80 -58.40
C LEU A 20 -19.96 -23.45 -57.15
N LEU A 21 -20.20 -24.41 -56.24
CA LEU A 21 -20.86 -24.15 -54.95
C LEU A 21 -19.98 -23.28 -54.04
N ALA A 22 -18.66 -23.54 -54.00
CA ALA A 22 -17.71 -22.74 -53.22
C ALA A 22 -17.58 -21.31 -53.77
N VAL A 23 -17.61 -21.14 -55.09
CA VAL A 23 -17.65 -19.82 -55.74
C VAL A 23 -19.00 -19.12 -55.52
N LEU A 24 -20.12 -19.85 -55.48
CA LEU A 24 -21.42 -19.27 -55.12
C LEU A 24 -21.47 -18.85 -53.65
N PHE A 25 -20.89 -19.63 -52.73
CA PHE A 25 -20.78 -19.26 -51.31
C PHE A 25 -19.85 -18.06 -51.08
N SER A 26 -18.74 -17.95 -51.82
CA SER A 26 -17.84 -16.79 -51.73
C SER A 26 -18.36 -15.54 -52.43
N VAL A 27 -19.26 -15.68 -53.41
CA VAL A 27 -19.96 -14.53 -54.02
C VAL A 27 -21.15 -14.10 -53.15
N SER A 28 -21.76 -14.98 -52.35
CA SER A 28 -22.74 -14.57 -51.34
C SER A 28 -22.14 -13.89 -50.11
N SER A 29 -20.88 -14.16 -49.75
CA SER A 29 -20.15 -13.40 -48.71
C SER A 29 -19.69 -12.01 -49.18
N LEU A 30 -19.75 -11.71 -50.48
CA LEU A 30 -19.54 -10.37 -51.04
C LEU A 30 -20.81 -9.49 -51.02
N PHE A 31 -21.94 -10.02 -50.56
CA PHE A 31 -23.17 -9.27 -50.31
C PHE A 31 -23.52 -9.28 -48.82
N VAL A 32 -22.59 -8.84 -47.97
CA VAL A 32 -23.01 -8.16 -46.74
C VAL A 32 -23.70 -6.89 -47.21
N LYS A 33 -25.03 -6.81 -47.02
CA LYS A 33 -25.69 -5.51 -47.06
C LYS A 33 -25.04 -4.70 -45.97
N VAL A 34 -24.26 -3.69 -46.35
CA VAL A 34 -24.10 -2.48 -45.53
C VAL A 34 -25.52 -2.03 -45.25
N SER A 35 -26.04 -2.29 -44.04
CA SER A 35 -27.27 -1.67 -43.60
C SER A 35 -26.94 -0.19 -43.53
N GLN A 36 -27.45 0.58 -44.49
CA GLN A 36 -27.47 2.02 -44.39
C GLN A 36 -28.16 2.38 -43.07
N ALA A 37 -27.46 3.09 -42.19
CA ALA A 37 -28.10 3.81 -41.11
C ALA A 37 -29.18 4.69 -41.75
N PHE A 38 -30.44 4.45 -41.41
CA PHE A 38 -31.52 5.34 -41.82
C PHE A 38 -31.31 6.66 -41.08
N PRO A 39 -31.18 7.81 -41.78
CA PRO A 39 -31.09 9.09 -41.11
C PRO A 39 -32.45 9.40 -40.46
N GLY A 40 -32.43 9.51 -39.12
CA GLY A 40 -33.43 10.21 -38.31
C GLY A 40 -34.88 9.79 -38.52
N GLU A 41 -35.27 8.60 -38.04
CA GLU A 41 -36.62 8.47 -37.50
C GLU A 41 -36.61 9.02 -36.08
N SER A 42 -37.52 9.96 -35.79
CA SER A 42 -37.77 10.41 -34.43
C SER A 42 -38.08 9.20 -33.55
N LEU A 43 -37.37 9.08 -32.42
CA LEU A 43 -37.61 8.02 -31.45
C LEU A 43 -39.12 7.91 -31.15
N PRO A 44 -39.67 6.69 -31.00
CA PRO A 44 -41.07 6.49 -30.62
C PRO A 44 -41.42 7.31 -29.36
N GLU A 45 -42.62 7.90 -29.31
CA GLU A 45 -43.13 8.57 -28.12
C GLU A 45 -43.01 7.64 -26.89
N GLY A 46 -42.22 8.04 -25.89
CA GLY A 46 -42.01 7.30 -24.65
C GLY A 46 -40.59 6.76 -24.42
N VAL A 47 -39.66 6.89 -25.37
CA VAL A 47 -38.23 6.59 -25.14
C VAL A 47 -37.56 7.80 -24.48
N SER A 48 -37.13 7.67 -23.22
CA SER A 48 -36.28 8.67 -22.56
C SER A 48 -34.88 8.65 -23.20
N TYR A 49 -34.40 9.82 -23.64
CA TYR A 49 -33.03 9.98 -24.13
C TYR A 49 -32.07 9.84 -22.93
N TYR A 50 -31.17 8.87 -22.99
CA TYR A 50 -30.06 8.78 -22.04
C TYR A 50 -28.94 9.67 -22.55
N ASP A 51 -28.74 10.81 -21.89
CA ASP A 51 -27.72 11.82 -22.22
C ASP A 51 -26.42 11.63 -21.42
N GLY A 52 -26.24 10.47 -20.78
CA GLY A 52 -25.11 10.21 -19.90
C GLY A 52 -25.14 10.98 -18.57
N THR A 53 -26.18 11.77 -18.29
CA THR A 53 -26.34 12.43 -17.00
C THR A 53 -27.06 11.52 -16.01
N ASN A 54 -26.54 11.46 -14.79
CA ASN A 54 -27.11 10.70 -13.70
C ASN A 54 -27.39 11.64 -12.53
N GLU A 55 -28.58 11.56 -11.94
CA GLU A 55 -28.98 12.46 -10.83
C GLU A 55 -28.12 12.27 -9.57
N TRP A 56 -27.48 11.12 -9.42
CA TRP A 56 -26.61 10.77 -8.29
C TRP A 56 -25.13 11.14 -8.53
N GLU A 57 -24.77 11.56 -9.74
CA GLU A 57 -23.40 11.93 -10.11
C GLU A 57 -23.07 13.31 -9.55
N GLU A 58 -22.14 13.35 -8.59
CA GLU A 58 -21.67 14.59 -7.95
C GLU A 58 -20.14 14.59 -7.88
N PRO A 59 -19.47 15.73 -8.12
CA PRO A 59 -18.02 15.82 -7.95
C PRO A 59 -17.65 15.69 -6.47
N LEU A 60 -16.61 14.91 -6.17
CA LEU A 60 -16.07 14.83 -4.83
C LEU A 60 -15.32 16.12 -4.50
N THR A 61 -15.79 16.84 -3.48
CA THR A 61 -15.06 17.98 -2.92
C THR A 61 -14.22 17.51 -1.72
N PRO A 62 -12.90 17.72 -1.72
CA PRO A 62 -12.07 17.41 -0.56
C PRO A 62 -12.58 18.16 0.68
N LYS A 63 -12.78 17.42 1.77
CA LYS A 63 -13.23 17.96 3.06
C LYS A 63 -12.04 18.17 4.02
N TYR A 64 -10.84 17.72 3.68
CA TYR A 64 -9.59 17.94 4.41
C TYR A 64 -8.59 18.77 3.63
N THR A 65 -7.73 19.49 4.36
CA THR A 65 -6.49 20.07 3.85
C THR A 65 -5.38 19.49 4.71
N SER A 66 -4.68 18.47 4.21
CA SER A 66 -3.62 17.77 4.95
C SER A 66 -2.54 18.78 5.38
N SER A 67 -2.37 19.01 6.68
CA SER A 67 -1.14 19.65 7.15
C SER A 67 -0.76 19.40 8.61
N ASN A 68 -1.43 18.59 9.43
CA ASN A 68 -1.04 18.48 10.86
C ASN A 68 0.25 17.66 11.11
N TYR A 69 0.84 17.07 10.07
CA TYR A 69 2.05 16.26 10.16
C TYR A 69 3.17 16.85 9.31
N LEU A 70 4.40 16.63 9.76
CA LEU A 70 5.63 16.95 9.03
C LEU A 70 6.55 15.74 9.12
N THR A 71 7.05 15.23 8.00
CA THR A 71 8.04 14.14 8.06
C THR A 71 9.33 14.66 8.70
N TYR A 72 10.10 13.79 9.34
CA TYR A 72 11.37 14.21 9.92
C TYR A 72 12.34 14.70 8.83
N SER A 73 12.33 14.09 7.64
CA SER A 73 13.10 14.58 6.50
C SER A 73 12.66 15.98 6.06
N GLU A 74 11.37 16.30 5.99
CA GLU A 74 10.91 17.66 5.67
C GLU A 74 11.35 18.66 6.74
N LEU A 75 11.12 18.36 8.03
CA LEU A 75 11.55 19.21 9.13
C LEU A 75 13.05 19.47 9.05
N ARG A 76 13.85 18.41 8.90
CA ARG A 76 15.30 18.46 8.95
C ARG A 76 15.90 19.14 7.72
N ASP A 77 15.51 18.68 6.53
CA ASP A 77 16.16 19.01 5.27
C ASP A 77 15.53 20.25 4.60
N THR A 78 14.42 20.76 5.11
CA THR A 78 13.77 21.99 4.60
C THR A 78 13.75 23.09 5.64
N ASP A 79 13.15 22.84 6.81
CA ASP A 79 12.78 23.92 7.74
C ASP A 79 13.83 24.19 8.82
N CYS A 80 14.36 23.12 9.43
CA CYS A 80 15.26 23.11 10.57
C CYS A 80 16.68 22.60 10.24
N LYS A 81 17.22 23.07 9.10
CA LYS A 81 18.62 22.83 8.71
C LYS A 81 19.59 23.30 9.77
N TYR A 82 20.85 22.84 9.69
CA TYR A 82 21.95 23.40 10.48
C TYR A 82 22.00 24.93 10.40
N SER A 83 21.88 25.48 9.19
CA SER A 83 21.96 26.92 8.90
C SER A 83 20.73 27.73 9.34
N SER A 84 19.59 27.09 9.57
CA SER A 84 18.36 27.76 10.05
C SER A 84 18.53 28.33 11.46
N THR A 85 17.78 29.38 11.82
CA THR A 85 17.70 29.81 13.22
C THR A 85 16.75 28.92 14.00
N LEU A 86 16.88 28.81 15.33
CA LEU A 86 15.91 28.09 16.16
C LEU A 86 14.47 28.58 15.92
N GLY A 87 14.26 29.90 15.87
CA GLY A 87 12.93 30.47 15.58
C GLY A 87 12.34 30.11 14.21
N ALA A 88 13.15 29.64 13.25
CA ALA A 88 12.63 29.12 11.98
C ALA A 88 12.12 27.68 12.14
N CYS A 89 12.81 26.87 12.96
CA CYS A 89 12.35 25.54 13.35
C CYS A 89 11.07 25.62 14.20
N GLU A 90 11.01 26.56 15.15
CA GLU A 90 9.83 26.77 15.99
C GLU A 90 8.63 27.20 15.14
N LEU A 91 8.83 28.11 14.17
CA LEU A 91 7.78 28.56 13.26
C LEU A 91 7.22 27.44 12.38
N SER A 92 8.04 26.49 11.92
CA SER A 92 7.56 25.37 11.09
C SER A 92 6.73 24.36 11.87
N VAL A 93 6.97 24.23 13.18
CA VAL A 93 6.26 23.27 14.03
C VAL A 93 5.08 23.90 14.76
N TYR A 94 5.26 25.07 15.38
CA TYR A 94 4.25 25.73 16.21
C TYR A 94 3.40 26.74 15.42
N GLY A 95 3.84 27.18 14.24
CA GLY A 95 3.13 28.19 13.45
C GLY A 95 3.43 29.63 13.88
N GLU A 96 2.66 30.59 13.36
CA GLU A 96 2.99 32.03 13.43
C GLU A 96 2.99 32.63 14.85
N ASP A 97 2.34 31.99 15.82
CA ASP A 97 2.35 32.41 17.22
C ASP A 97 3.62 31.95 17.96
N GLY A 98 4.31 30.93 17.47
CA GLY A 98 5.57 30.42 18.03
C GLY A 98 5.44 29.91 19.46
N GLU A 99 4.21 29.73 19.94
CA GLU A 99 3.85 29.23 21.27
C GLU A 99 3.11 27.91 21.04
N GLY A 100 3.70 26.79 21.46
CA GLY A 100 3.11 25.47 21.24
C GLY A 100 1.65 25.37 21.74
N GLY A 101 0.84 24.58 21.04
CA GLY A 101 -0.60 24.43 21.27
C GLY A 101 -1.26 23.29 20.48
N GLU A 102 -2.60 23.29 20.42
CA GLU A 102 -3.38 22.20 19.80
C GLU A 102 -3.25 22.09 18.27
N ASN A 103 -2.60 23.06 17.61
CA ASN A 103 -2.39 23.09 16.16
C ASN A 103 -0.94 22.76 15.77
N ASP A 104 -0.10 22.36 16.73
CA ASP A 104 1.31 22.04 16.49
C ASP A 104 1.43 20.88 15.49
N LYS A 105 2.46 20.95 14.64
CA LYS A 105 2.80 19.85 13.76
C LYS A 105 3.35 18.69 14.57
N ILE A 106 2.82 17.50 14.30
CA ILE A 106 3.36 16.25 14.82
C ILE A 106 4.43 15.76 13.85
N ILE A 107 5.59 15.38 14.38
CA ILE A 107 6.71 14.95 13.54
C ILE A 107 6.62 13.44 13.29
N ARG A 108 6.60 13.05 12.02
CA ARG A 108 6.42 11.65 11.61
C ARG A 108 7.73 11.02 11.14
N PHE A 109 8.01 9.81 11.62
CA PHE A 109 9.06 8.96 11.08
C PHE A 109 8.46 7.94 10.12
N ASP A 110 8.84 8.04 8.84
CA ASP A 110 8.37 7.16 7.77
C ASP A 110 9.40 6.06 7.46
N THR A 111 10.69 6.33 7.74
CA THR A 111 11.78 5.43 7.36
C THR A 111 12.82 5.20 8.47
N ALA A 112 13.57 4.09 8.35
CA ALA A 112 14.73 3.82 9.21
C ALA A 112 15.82 4.90 9.08
N GLU A 113 15.98 5.50 7.90
CA GLU A 113 16.95 6.57 7.67
C GLU A 113 16.61 7.80 8.50
N GLU A 114 15.35 8.23 8.53
CA GLU A 114 14.93 9.38 9.33
C GLU A 114 15.16 9.15 10.82
N LEU A 115 14.83 7.96 11.33
CA LEU A 115 15.06 7.61 12.73
C LEU A 115 16.57 7.62 13.08
N TYR A 116 17.42 7.14 12.17
CA TYR A 116 18.87 7.27 12.29
C TYR A 116 19.32 8.73 12.31
N ARG A 117 18.82 9.56 11.39
CA ARG A 117 19.16 10.98 11.30
C ARG A 117 18.77 11.73 12.56
N PHE A 118 17.59 11.47 13.10
CA PHE A 118 17.16 12.02 14.38
C PHE A 118 18.14 11.68 15.49
N SER A 119 18.52 10.41 15.62
CA SER A 119 19.48 9.97 16.64
C SER A 119 20.86 10.64 16.51
N LEU A 120 21.29 10.91 15.28
CA LEU A 120 22.52 11.64 14.96
C LEU A 120 22.43 13.11 15.36
N ASP A 121 21.36 13.78 14.96
CA ASP A 121 21.19 15.22 15.08
C ASP A 121 21.03 15.68 16.53
N VAL A 122 20.43 14.85 17.40
CA VAL A 122 20.26 15.14 18.85
C VAL A 122 21.42 14.65 19.73
N SER A 123 22.40 13.94 19.15
CA SER A 123 23.54 13.42 19.90
C SER A 123 24.49 14.52 20.40
N PHE A 124 25.41 14.17 21.31
CA PHE A 124 26.32 15.15 21.90
C PHE A 124 27.34 15.70 20.90
N GLU A 125 28.17 14.85 20.28
CA GLU A 125 29.26 15.30 19.40
C GLU A 125 29.03 15.03 17.92
N GLN A 126 28.00 14.27 17.54
CA GLN A 126 27.88 13.87 16.14
C GLN A 126 27.47 15.05 15.26
N VAL A 127 27.95 14.94 14.03
CA VAL A 127 27.84 15.97 13.02
C VAL A 127 26.49 15.82 12.32
N TYR A 128 25.73 16.91 12.24
CA TYR A 128 24.61 17.00 11.31
C TYR A 128 25.16 16.80 9.89
N ILE A 129 24.61 15.87 9.12
CA ILE A 129 25.11 15.61 7.76
C ILE A 129 24.06 16.04 6.74
N SER A 130 24.40 16.94 5.83
CA SER A 130 23.56 17.25 4.66
C SER A 130 24.32 17.15 3.35
N ALA A 131 23.61 17.35 2.24
CA ALA A 131 24.20 17.41 0.92
C ALA A 131 25.14 18.62 0.75
N ASP A 132 24.99 19.66 1.56
CA ASP A 132 25.88 20.81 1.61
C ASP A 132 26.98 20.59 2.68
N PRO A 133 28.24 20.37 2.28
CA PRO A 133 29.33 20.16 3.23
C PRO A 133 29.57 21.34 4.19
N THR A 134 29.06 22.54 3.86
CA THR A 134 29.17 23.70 4.75
C THR A 134 28.22 23.65 5.94
N GLU A 135 27.26 22.72 5.93
CA GLU A 135 26.33 22.46 7.03
C GLU A 135 26.79 21.33 7.95
N ASN A 136 27.90 20.65 7.61
CA ASN A 136 28.35 19.46 8.31
C ASN A 136 29.04 19.76 9.66
N TYR A 137 28.24 20.19 10.64
CA TYR A 137 28.68 20.50 11.99
C TYR A 137 27.65 20.03 13.04
N PRO A 138 28.04 19.82 14.31
CA PRO A 138 27.09 19.52 15.37
C PRO A 138 26.04 20.63 15.51
N LEU A 139 24.77 20.25 15.74
CA LEU A 139 23.71 21.22 16.02
C LEU A 139 23.98 21.96 17.34
N SER A 140 23.47 23.19 17.45
CA SER A 140 23.52 23.92 18.72
C SER A 140 22.68 23.24 19.79
N GLU A 141 23.09 23.32 21.05
CA GLU A 141 22.34 22.75 22.19
C GLU A 141 20.86 23.16 22.24
N ALA A 142 20.55 24.42 21.93
CA ALA A 142 19.17 24.90 21.91
C ALA A 142 18.30 24.17 20.85
N LYS A 143 18.87 23.86 19.68
CA LYS A 143 18.18 23.08 18.64
C LYS A 143 18.01 21.62 19.05
N LYS A 144 19.04 21.02 19.67
CA LYS A 144 18.94 19.64 20.18
C LYS A 144 17.83 19.54 21.24
N SER A 145 17.77 20.50 22.16
CA SER A 145 16.71 20.55 23.18
C SER A 145 15.32 20.79 22.58
N PHE A 146 15.22 21.63 21.54
CA PHE A 146 13.98 21.80 20.79
C PHE A 146 13.53 20.47 20.17
N LEU A 147 14.40 19.80 19.40
CA LEU A 147 14.09 18.51 18.79
C LEU A 147 13.70 17.45 19.83
N LEU A 148 14.42 17.36 20.96
CA LEU A 148 14.12 16.40 22.04
C LEU A 148 12.83 16.73 22.81
N GLY A 149 12.22 17.89 22.57
CA GLY A 149 10.96 18.34 23.17
C GLY A 149 9.74 18.24 22.26
N LEU A 150 9.87 17.77 21.02
CA LEU A 150 8.77 17.65 20.06
C LEU A 150 7.95 16.36 20.24
N ASP A 151 6.76 16.35 19.66
CA ASP A 151 5.89 15.18 19.58
C ASP A 151 6.16 14.40 18.29
N TYR A 152 6.52 13.14 18.46
CA TYR A 152 6.89 12.21 17.39
C TYR A 152 5.90 11.06 17.29
N VAL A 153 5.61 10.66 16.05
CA VAL A 153 4.86 9.44 15.76
C VAL A 153 5.56 8.58 14.70
N LEU A 154 5.34 7.26 14.72
CA LEU A 154 5.71 6.41 13.59
C LEU A 154 4.61 6.45 12.51
N GLY A 155 4.98 6.72 11.26
CA GLY A 155 4.07 6.70 10.12
C GLY A 155 3.88 5.32 9.49
N ASN A 156 4.76 4.36 9.81
CA ASN A 156 4.74 2.98 9.33
C ASN A 156 5.59 2.06 10.25
N ASN A 157 5.54 0.75 10.03
CA ASN A 157 6.54 -0.17 10.59
C ASN A 157 7.92 0.15 10.00
N ILE A 158 8.94 0.21 10.86
CA ILE A 158 10.31 0.51 10.46
C ILE A 158 11.15 -0.76 10.55
N ASP A 159 11.75 -1.21 9.44
CA ASP A 159 12.78 -2.25 9.47
C ASP A 159 14.18 -1.62 9.32
N TYR A 160 14.98 -1.69 10.37
CA TYR A 160 16.34 -1.14 10.39
C TYR A 160 17.33 -1.96 9.55
N SER A 161 16.97 -3.18 9.15
CA SER A 161 17.84 -4.06 8.34
C SER A 161 18.21 -3.44 6.98
N VAL A 162 17.35 -2.57 6.45
CA VAL A 162 17.54 -1.85 5.18
C VAL A 162 18.78 -0.94 5.18
N LEU A 163 19.27 -0.54 6.36
CA LEU A 163 20.45 0.30 6.51
C LEU A 163 21.78 -0.49 6.48
N GLY A 164 21.73 -1.82 6.36
CA GLY A 164 22.91 -2.68 6.18
C GLY A 164 23.91 -2.67 7.35
N GLY A 165 23.50 -2.18 8.53
CA GLY A 165 24.28 -2.19 9.77
C GLY A 165 25.41 -1.15 9.88
N ALA A 166 25.62 -0.32 8.86
CA ALA A 166 26.60 0.77 8.89
C ALA A 166 26.06 2.02 9.60
N LYS A 167 24.76 2.30 9.43
CA LYS A 167 24.05 3.37 10.14
C LYS A 167 23.34 2.78 11.33
N ARG A 168 23.83 3.08 12.53
CA ARG A 168 23.33 2.53 13.80
C ARG A 168 22.63 3.64 14.58
N PHE A 169 21.56 3.28 15.27
CA PHE A 169 20.79 4.19 16.10
C PHE A 169 21.61 4.63 17.31
N ILE A 170 21.77 5.92 17.50
CA ILE A 170 22.54 6.47 18.63
C ILE A 170 21.59 6.66 19.82
N PRO A 171 21.91 6.16 21.02
CA PRO A 171 21.08 6.36 22.20
C PRO A 171 20.66 7.82 22.42
N ILE A 172 19.37 8.03 22.64
CA ILE A 172 18.76 9.34 22.81
C ILE A 172 18.96 9.82 24.24
N GLY A 173 19.50 11.03 24.37
CA GLY A 173 19.74 11.71 25.64
C GLY A 173 21.13 11.42 26.21
N TYR A 174 21.67 12.42 26.92
CA TYR A 174 22.94 12.32 27.62
C TYR A 174 22.93 13.21 28.87
N SER A 175 23.66 12.77 29.90
CA SER A 175 23.84 13.52 31.14
C SER A 175 25.12 13.09 31.81
N PHE A 176 26.17 13.91 31.68
CA PHE A 176 27.49 13.60 32.23
C PHE A 176 28.24 14.86 32.69
N ILE A 177 29.33 14.65 33.41
CA ILE A 177 30.19 15.72 33.93
C ILE A 177 31.62 15.47 33.43
N ASP A 178 32.26 16.50 32.86
CA ASP A 178 33.65 16.43 32.41
C ASP A 178 34.68 16.58 33.56
N HIS A 179 35.97 16.43 33.26
CA HIS A 179 37.05 16.57 34.24
C HIS A 179 37.16 17.98 34.85
N LEU A 180 36.58 18.99 34.19
CA LEU A 180 36.51 20.38 34.65
C LEU A 180 35.25 20.65 35.49
N SER A 181 34.43 19.63 35.74
CA SER A 181 33.15 19.73 36.44
C SER A 181 32.07 20.52 35.69
N ASN A 182 32.16 20.62 34.36
CA ASN A 182 31.04 21.12 33.55
C ASN A 182 30.01 19.99 33.37
N SER A 183 28.74 20.33 33.56
CA SER A 183 27.63 19.40 33.36
C SER A 183 27.06 19.59 31.96
N TYR A 184 26.91 18.50 31.22
CA TYR A 184 26.22 18.47 29.93
C TYR A 184 24.97 17.62 30.09
N THR A 185 23.81 18.17 29.73
CA THR A 185 22.54 17.48 29.89
C THR A 185 21.59 17.88 28.76
N ASN A 186 21.12 16.90 28.01
CA ASN A 186 20.01 17.05 27.08
C ASN A 186 19.22 15.75 27.08
N LEU A 187 17.94 15.82 27.47
CA LEU A 187 17.10 14.65 27.76
C LEU A 187 15.86 14.68 26.86
N PHE A 188 15.29 13.52 26.59
CA PHE A 188 14.02 13.45 25.86
C PHE A 188 12.88 13.94 26.76
N ASN A 189 12.17 14.98 26.35
CA ASN A 189 11.07 15.61 27.09
C ASN A 189 9.74 15.62 26.30
N GLY A 190 9.76 15.27 25.01
CA GLY A 190 8.58 15.25 24.16
C GLY A 190 7.77 13.95 24.24
N THR A 191 6.96 13.69 23.23
CA THR A 191 6.22 12.43 23.07
C THR A 191 6.82 11.59 21.95
N PHE A 192 6.93 10.28 22.15
CA PHE A 192 7.20 9.33 21.08
C PHE A 192 6.09 8.27 21.10
N ASP A 193 5.21 8.31 20.11
CA ASP A 193 4.10 7.39 19.96
C ASP A 193 4.34 6.46 18.78
N GLY A 194 4.44 5.16 19.03
CA GLY A 194 4.57 4.17 17.97
C GLY A 194 3.30 4.00 17.13
N GLN A 195 2.15 4.52 17.58
CA GLN A 195 0.83 4.32 16.96
C GLN A 195 0.48 2.84 16.73
N GLY A 196 1.14 1.92 17.45
CA GLY A 196 1.04 0.48 17.25
C GLY A 196 1.90 -0.09 16.11
N PHE A 197 2.62 0.74 15.38
CA PHE A 197 3.72 0.31 14.52
C PHE A 197 4.94 -0.12 15.34
N ALA A 198 5.73 -1.03 14.78
CA ALA A 198 6.93 -1.55 15.43
C ALA A 198 8.21 -1.18 14.67
N ILE A 199 9.31 -1.09 15.42
CA ILE A 199 10.67 -0.99 14.92
C ILE A 199 11.31 -2.37 14.98
N ALA A 200 11.51 -2.98 13.81
CA ALA A 200 12.16 -4.26 13.65
C ALA A 200 13.67 -4.10 13.42
N ASN A 201 14.45 -5.02 13.97
CA ASN A 201 15.89 -5.16 13.75
C ASN A 201 16.70 -3.89 14.08
N LEU A 202 16.21 -3.05 15.01
CA LEU A 202 16.91 -1.85 15.47
C LEU A 202 18.35 -2.21 15.85
N TYR A 203 19.34 -1.54 15.26
CA TYR A 203 20.74 -1.76 15.59
C TYR A 203 21.32 -0.52 16.27
N VAL A 204 21.61 -0.64 17.57
CA VAL A 204 22.12 0.46 18.38
C VAL A 204 23.64 0.61 18.25
N ALA A 205 24.09 1.86 18.29
CA ALA A 205 25.48 2.26 18.10
C ALA A 205 26.42 1.71 19.19
N ASP A 206 27.68 1.50 18.82
CA ASP A 206 28.71 0.94 19.69
C ASP A 206 29.48 2.02 20.47
N TYR A 207 30.54 1.60 21.16
CA TYR A 207 31.29 2.37 22.15
C TYR A 207 31.64 3.80 21.74
N ASP A 208 32.10 4.01 20.50
CA ASP A 208 32.58 5.31 20.02
C ASP A 208 31.47 6.40 19.99
N TYR A 209 30.21 5.99 20.04
CA TYR A 209 29.05 6.90 20.08
C TYR A 209 28.52 7.13 21.50
N LEU A 210 29.05 6.43 22.50
CA LEU A 210 28.58 6.45 23.89
C LEU A 210 29.54 7.15 24.85
N VAL A 211 30.72 7.54 24.36
CA VAL A 211 31.77 8.17 25.15
C VAL A 211 32.19 9.51 24.55
N TYR A 212 32.63 10.41 25.42
CA TYR A 212 33.29 11.67 25.11
C TYR A 212 34.77 11.55 25.45
N GLU A 213 35.65 11.85 24.50
CA GLU A 213 37.10 11.90 24.75
C GLU A 213 37.47 13.22 25.44
N ASP A 214 37.69 13.15 26.75
CA ASP A 214 37.99 14.31 27.56
C ASP A 214 39.52 14.53 27.70
N HIS A 215 40.02 15.61 27.12
CA HIS A 215 41.44 15.95 27.09
C HIS A 215 41.85 16.76 28.33
N ILE A 216 42.42 16.07 29.34
CA ILE A 216 42.94 16.70 30.55
C ILE A 216 44.21 17.53 30.25
N ASP A 217 45.08 17.02 29.37
CA ASP A 217 46.23 17.73 28.80
C ASP A 217 46.62 17.15 27.42
N GLU A 218 47.67 17.68 26.78
CA GLU A 218 48.15 17.23 25.44
C GLU A 218 48.52 15.72 25.39
N SER A 219 48.63 15.04 26.54
CA SER A 219 49.05 13.64 26.65
C SER A 219 48.08 12.72 27.38
N THR A 220 47.02 13.26 27.99
CA THR A 220 46.08 12.52 28.84
C THR A 220 44.67 12.71 28.32
N VAL A 221 44.10 11.64 27.76
CA VAL A 221 42.70 11.55 27.31
C VAL A 221 41.99 10.54 28.20
N VAL A 222 40.80 10.91 28.67
CA VAL A 222 39.94 10.03 29.48
C VAL A 222 38.59 9.94 28.79
N ASP A 223 38.14 8.72 28.55
CA ASP A 223 36.79 8.48 28.05
C ASP A 223 35.79 8.72 29.18
N VAL A 224 34.81 9.58 28.93
CA VAL A 224 33.69 9.86 29.84
C VAL A 224 32.42 9.34 29.19
N ALA A 225 31.71 8.44 29.86
CA ALA A 225 30.43 7.95 29.35
C ALA A 225 29.39 9.08 29.31
N LEU A 226 28.69 9.19 28.19
CA LEU A 226 27.60 10.16 28.00
C LEU A 226 26.38 9.85 28.90
N SER A 227 26.25 8.59 29.31
CA SER A 227 25.25 8.09 30.25
C SER A 227 25.71 6.77 30.87
N SER A 228 25.21 6.43 32.05
CA SER A 228 25.41 5.10 32.64
C SER A 228 24.53 4.00 32.03
N TYR A 229 23.63 4.38 31.12
CA TYR A 229 22.65 3.51 30.50
C TYR A 229 22.99 3.25 29.02
N TYR A 230 22.97 1.98 28.60
CA TYR A 230 23.03 1.57 27.19
C TYR A 230 21.66 1.06 26.74
N THR A 231 20.89 1.95 26.12
CA THR A 231 19.45 1.80 25.83
C THR A 231 19.04 2.68 24.66
N MET A 232 17.86 2.49 24.04
CA MET A 232 17.37 3.40 23.01
C MET A 232 17.19 4.84 23.53
N PHE A 233 16.58 5.00 24.71
CA PHE A 233 16.45 6.28 25.43
C PHE A 233 17.19 6.18 26.76
N THR A 234 18.33 6.86 26.90
CA THR A 234 19.14 6.78 28.11
C THR A 234 18.41 7.34 29.33
N VAL A 235 17.69 8.45 29.14
CA VAL A 235 16.80 9.05 30.13
C VAL A 235 15.55 9.60 29.43
N ASN A 236 14.37 9.17 29.89
CA ASN A 236 13.07 9.66 29.44
C ASN A 236 12.43 10.57 30.49
N ASN A 237 12.16 11.82 30.17
CA ASN A 237 11.31 12.71 30.98
C ASN A 237 9.91 12.92 30.36
N GLY A 238 9.74 12.55 29.10
CA GLY A 238 8.51 12.73 28.35
C GLY A 238 7.62 11.49 28.37
N THR A 239 6.89 11.28 27.27
CA THR A 239 5.96 10.16 27.09
C THR A 239 6.43 9.24 25.98
N LEU A 240 6.58 7.95 26.29
CA LEU A 240 6.83 6.91 25.31
C LEU A 240 5.61 5.98 25.31
N GLN A 241 4.90 5.87 24.20
CA GLN A 241 3.68 5.07 24.12
C GLN A 241 3.50 4.28 22.84
N ASN A 242 2.83 3.12 22.91
CA ASN A 242 2.50 2.27 21.74
C ASN A 242 3.73 1.84 20.91
N ILE A 243 4.92 1.76 21.52
CA ILE A 243 6.18 1.44 20.83
C ILE A 243 6.47 -0.05 20.92
N GLY A 244 6.68 -0.68 19.77
CA GLY A 244 7.18 -2.05 19.67
C GLY A 244 8.63 -2.14 19.21
N LEU A 245 9.47 -2.92 19.89
CA LEU A 245 10.77 -3.35 19.38
C LEU A 245 10.75 -4.84 19.04
N ILE A 246 11.08 -5.19 17.80
CA ILE A 246 11.13 -6.58 17.33
C ILE A 246 12.57 -6.95 16.96
N ASN A 247 13.11 -8.00 17.58
CA ASN A 247 14.48 -8.49 17.41
C ASN A 247 15.55 -7.38 17.47
N PRO A 248 15.54 -6.48 18.48
CA PRO A 248 16.54 -5.43 18.58
C PRO A 248 17.96 -6.01 18.76
N THR A 249 18.96 -5.30 18.25
CA THR A 249 20.37 -5.66 18.37
C THR A 249 21.12 -4.56 19.12
N PHE A 250 21.50 -4.89 20.35
CA PHE A 250 22.36 -4.10 21.21
C PHE A 250 23.68 -4.83 21.35
N GLU A 251 24.76 -4.23 20.86
CA GLU A 251 26.08 -4.83 20.91
C GLU A 251 27.12 -3.81 21.39
N LEU A 252 27.71 -4.06 22.56
CA LEU A 252 28.77 -3.27 23.16
C LEU A 252 29.95 -4.18 23.50
N LEU A 253 30.96 -4.20 22.63
CA LEU A 253 32.10 -5.13 22.75
C LEU A 253 33.27 -4.55 23.54
N ASN A 254 33.26 -3.24 23.79
CA ASN A 254 34.24 -2.55 24.61
C ASN A 254 33.61 -2.17 25.96
N LEU A 255 34.29 -2.50 27.05
CA LEU A 255 33.84 -2.18 28.40
C LEU A 255 34.06 -0.68 28.69
N HIS A 256 33.00 0.02 29.11
CA HIS A 256 33.12 1.27 29.84
C HIS A 256 32.72 1.06 31.30
N ARG A 257 33.53 1.53 32.25
CA ARG A 257 33.31 1.25 33.69
C ARG A 257 32.06 1.92 34.25
N ASP A 258 31.64 3.01 33.63
CA ASP A 258 30.49 3.78 34.08
C ASP A 258 29.18 3.45 33.32
N ILE A 259 29.25 2.61 32.28
CA ILE A 259 28.07 2.09 31.57
C ILE A 259 27.74 0.73 32.19
N THR A 260 26.96 0.74 33.27
CA THR A 260 26.67 -0.46 34.09
C THR A 260 25.23 -0.97 33.95
N TYR A 261 24.36 -0.18 33.30
CA TYR A 261 22.93 -0.44 33.22
C TYR A 261 22.52 -0.61 31.76
N VAL A 262 21.81 -1.69 31.43
CA VAL A 262 21.37 -1.95 30.06
C VAL A 262 19.88 -2.29 29.99
N SER A 263 19.23 -1.89 28.91
CA SER A 263 17.87 -2.29 28.54
C SER A 263 17.59 -2.01 27.07
N ASN A 264 16.51 -2.57 26.51
CA ASN A 264 16.21 -2.33 25.10
C ASN A 264 15.57 -0.95 24.86
N LEU A 265 14.70 -0.45 25.76
CA LEU A 265 13.96 0.79 25.51
C LEU A 265 14.46 1.97 26.35
N VAL A 266 14.32 1.90 27.68
CA VAL A 266 14.60 3.05 28.56
C VAL A 266 15.60 2.71 29.65
N GLY A 267 16.61 3.55 29.82
CA GLY A 267 17.53 3.51 30.96
C GLY A 267 16.84 4.00 32.22
N LEU A 268 16.76 5.32 32.39
CA LEU A 268 16.04 5.96 33.48
C LEU A 268 14.72 6.58 32.99
N ASN A 269 13.60 6.08 33.47
CA ASN A 269 12.29 6.68 33.25
C ASN A 269 11.92 7.65 34.38
N ASN A 270 11.78 8.93 34.05
CA ASN A 270 11.22 9.99 34.90
C ASN A 270 9.82 10.44 34.44
N GLY A 271 9.38 10.02 33.25
CA GLY A 271 8.10 10.38 32.66
C GLY A 271 7.11 9.21 32.59
N VAL A 272 6.53 9.00 31.42
CA VAL A 272 5.54 7.96 31.15
C VAL A 272 6.07 6.96 30.12
N VAL A 273 5.94 5.68 30.43
CA VAL A 273 6.10 4.56 29.49
C VAL A 273 4.82 3.74 29.53
N ASP A 274 4.13 3.62 28.40
CA ASP A 274 2.80 3.02 28.33
C ASP A 274 2.61 2.19 27.05
N HIS A 275 1.97 1.03 27.11
CA HIS A 275 1.67 0.24 25.91
C HIS A 275 2.91 -0.08 25.05
N VAL A 276 4.05 -0.39 25.69
CA VAL A 276 5.28 -0.74 24.98
C VAL A 276 5.55 -2.24 25.02
N PHE A 277 6.26 -2.74 24.01
CA PHE A 277 6.66 -4.14 23.98
C PHE A 277 8.03 -4.38 23.39
N VAL A 278 8.68 -5.44 23.87
CA VAL A 278 9.93 -5.95 23.27
C VAL A 278 9.75 -7.44 23.01
N THR A 279 9.91 -7.81 21.75
CA THR A 279 9.80 -9.19 21.28
C THR A 279 11.10 -9.58 20.59
N ASP A 280 11.79 -10.59 21.10
CA ASP A 280 12.98 -11.16 20.46
C ASP A 280 12.82 -12.67 20.34
N LEU A 281 12.45 -13.09 19.13
CA LEU A 281 12.07 -14.46 18.78
C LEU A 281 13.16 -15.19 18.00
N ARG A 282 14.39 -14.66 17.98
CA ARG A 282 15.54 -15.35 17.40
C ARG A 282 15.70 -16.72 18.07
N GLU A 283 15.93 -17.75 17.26
CA GLU A 283 15.89 -19.13 17.73
C GLU A 283 17.00 -19.44 18.73
N GLU A 284 18.20 -18.91 18.50
CA GLU A 284 19.37 -19.19 19.33
C GLU A 284 19.51 -18.16 20.45
N VAL A 285 19.76 -18.64 21.68
CA VAL A 285 20.05 -17.79 22.85
C VAL A 285 21.38 -17.03 22.74
N THR A 286 22.20 -17.40 21.75
CA THR A 286 23.44 -16.70 21.37
C THR A 286 23.21 -15.64 20.28
N ASP A 287 22.02 -15.57 19.71
CA ASP A 287 21.64 -14.52 18.77
C ASP A 287 20.74 -13.49 19.44
N ALA A 288 19.82 -13.94 20.29
CA ALA A 288 18.91 -13.13 21.09
C ALA A 288 19.61 -12.37 22.24
N GLY A 289 18.93 -11.34 22.75
CA GLY A 289 19.34 -10.56 23.92
C GLY A 289 20.48 -9.57 23.68
N ILE A 290 20.72 -8.72 24.68
CA ILE A 290 21.75 -7.68 24.67
C ILE A 290 23.14 -8.31 24.77
N ARG A 291 24.08 -7.89 23.93
CA ARG A 291 25.48 -8.34 23.94
C ARG A 291 26.34 -7.26 24.57
N TYR A 292 26.88 -7.54 25.76
CA TYR A 292 27.81 -6.63 26.42
C TYR A 292 29.02 -7.38 26.99
N GLN A 293 30.20 -7.12 26.41
CA GLN A 293 31.47 -7.69 26.84
C GLN A 293 32.08 -6.92 28.02
N VAL A 294 31.91 -7.46 29.24
CA VAL A 294 32.42 -6.82 30.47
C VAL A 294 33.75 -7.41 31.00
N GLY A 295 34.26 -8.47 30.36
CA GLY A 295 35.58 -9.05 30.66
C GLY A 295 35.74 -9.58 32.09
N SER A 296 36.86 -9.24 32.74
CA SER A 296 37.22 -9.69 34.10
C SER A 296 36.96 -8.64 35.18
N TYR A 297 36.09 -7.65 34.89
CA TYR A 297 35.79 -6.58 35.82
C TYR A 297 35.00 -7.10 37.04
N ASP A 298 35.30 -6.53 38.21
CA ASP A 298 34.76 -6.96 39.52
C ASP A 298 33.47 -6.21 39.93
N ALA A 299 32.79 -5.56 38.98
CA ALA A 299 31.48 -4.93 39.23
C ALA A 299 30.33 -5.83 38.75
N ASP A 300 29.19 -5.71 39.42
CA ASP A 300 27.93 -6.33 39.00
C ASP A 300 27.22 -5.39 38.02
N PHE A 301 26.83 -5.92 36.86
CA PHE A 301 26.07 -5.19 35.85
C PHE A 301 24.61 -5.60 35.92
N GLN A 302 23.72 -4.69 35.53
CA GLN A 302 22.27 -4.88 35.67
C GLN A 302 21.61 -4.73 34.30
N ALA A 303 20.60 -5.57 34.05
CA ALA A 303 19.91 -5.58 32.77
C ALA A 303 18.39 -5.63 32.96
N ALA A 304 17.66 -4.95 32.09
CA ALA A 304 16.22 -5.08 31.96
C ALA A 304 15.81 -5.34 30.52
N GLY A 305 14.74 -6.10 30.28
CA GLY A 305 14.24 -6.29 28.92
C GLY A 305 13.58 -5.03 28.34
N VAL A 306 13.00 -4.15 29.15
CA VAL A 306 12.30 -2.93 28.67
C VAL A 306 12.80 -1.65 29.34
N VAL A 307 12.56 -1.48 30.64
CA VAL A 307 12.92 -0.26 31.41
C VAL A 307 13.89 -0.64 32.52
N HIS A 308 15.08 -0.04 32.59
CA HIS A 308 16.01 -0.37 33.67
C HIS A 308 15.55 0.22 35.02
N THR A 309 15.35 1.53 35.10
CA THR A 309 14.96 2.22 36.34
C THR A 309 13.72 3.07 36.12
N ASN A 310 12.64 2.78 36.85
CA ASN A 310 11.45 3.63 36.94
C ASN A 310 11.54 4.53 38.18
N ALA A 311 11.72 5.83 37.99
CA ALA A 311 11.97 6.79 39.05
C ALA A 311 10.72 7.12 39.89
N SER A 312 10.93 7.81 41.01
CA SER A 312 9.81 8.29 41.83
C SER A 312 9.00 9.33 41.08
N GLY A 313 7.68 9.11 40.99
CA GLY A 313 6.76 9.97 40.22
C GLY A 313 6.60 9.58 38.76
N ALA A 314 7.40 8.64 38.24
CA ALA A 314 7.29 8.11 36.89
C ALA A 314 6.26 6.97 36.80
N THR A 315 5.73 6.73 35.60
CA THR A 315 4.76 5.66 35.31
C THR A 315 5.32 4.69 34.27
N PHE A 316 5.20 3.38 34.54
CA PHE A 316 5.47 2.32 33.57
C PHE A 316 4.36 1.26 33.63
N LYS A 317 3.51 1.18 32.61
CA LYS A 317 2.33 0.30 32.66
C LYS A 317 1.99 -0.36 31.32
N ASP A 318 1.12 -1.37 31.40
CA ASP A 318 0.42 -2.00 30.27
C ASP A 318 1.38 -2.47 29.17
N SER A 319 2.46 -3.18 29.54
CA SER A 319 3.58 -3.46 28.65
C SER A 319 4.05 -4.91 28.77
N TYR A 320 4.66 -5.44 27.70
CA TYR A 320 5.10 -6.84 27.71
C TYR A 320 6.51 -7.12 27.17
N TYR A 321 7.09 -8.22 27.65
CA TYR A 321 8.38 -8.75 27.21
C TYR A 321 8.27 -10.20 26.76
N ALA A 322 8.69 -10.48 25.52
CA ALA A 322 8.67 -11.82 24.94
C ALA A 322 10.05 -12.17 24.35
N SER A 323 10.90 -12.80 25.16
CA SER A 323 12.16 -13.38 24.68
C SER A 323 12.64 -14.51 25.58
N LYS A 324 13.55 -15.34 25.06
CA LYS A 324 14.24 -16.40 25.81
C LYS A 324 15.16 -15.85 26.88
N VAL A 325 15.80 -14.71 26.61
CA VAL A 325 16.82 -14.11 27.46
C VAL A 325 16.78 -12.59 27.33
N VAL A 326 17.13 -11.85 28.39
CA VAL A 326 17.39 -10.39 28.30
C VAL A 326 18.81 -10.13 27.82
N MET A 327 19.76 -10.88 28.39
CA MET A 327 21.16 -10.85 28.01
C MET A 327 21.49 -12.04 27.12
N ASN A 328 22.24 -11.79 26.06
CA ASN A 328 22.76 -12.85 25.23
C ASN A 328 23.54 -13.88 26.07
N ALA A 329 23.29 -15.17 25.82
CA ALA A 329 23.79 -16.24 26.68
C ALA A 329 25.33 -16.30 26.78
N ALA A 330 26.05 -15.78 25.78
CA ALA A 330 27.51 -15.70 25.82
C ALA A 330 28.04 -14.63 26.79
N TYR A 331 27.20 -13.67 27.19
CA TYR A 331 27.57 -12.48 27.96
C TYR A 331 26.89 -12.42 29.35
N ILE A 332 26.06 -13.41 29.71
CA ILE A 332 25.19 -13.36 30.88
C ILE A 332 25.91 -13.43 32.24
N ASN A 333 27.15 -13.95 32.28
CA ASN A 333 27.87 -14.35 33.51
C ASN A 333 28.16 -13.25 34.54
N LYS A 334 27.81 -12.00 34.24
CA LYS A 334 28.08 -10.80 35.03
C LYS A 334 26.87 -9.86 35.12
N PHE A 335 25.74 -10.31 34.58
CA PHE A 335 24.51 -9.55 34.56
C PHE A 335 23.47 -10.22 35.44
N ASP A 336 22.70 -9.38 36.10
CA ASP A 336 21.47 -9.73 36.78
C ASP A 336 20.30 -9.18 35.94
N PRO A 337 19.64 -10.02 35.11
CA PRO A 337 18.60 -9.57 34.21
C PRO A 337 17.18 -9.68 34.79
N GLU A 338 16.34 -8.70 34.50
CA GLU A 338 14.89 -8.71 34.74
C GLU A 338 14.11 -8.50 33.42
N PRO A 339 12.99 -9.20 33.15
CA PRO A 339 12.32 -9.14 31.85
C PRO A 339 11.68 -7.78 31.54
N LEU A 340 11.08 -7.06 32.50
CA LEU A 340 10.47 -5.75 32.23
C LEU A 340 11.17 -4.60 32.93
N VAL A 341 11.29 -4.69 34.26
CA VAL A 341 11.82 -3.60 35.09
C VAL A 341 12.82 -4.10 36.12
N TYR A 342 14.00 -3.49 36.16
CA TYR A 342 15.04 -3.87 37.13
C TYR A 342 14.86 -3.15 38.48
N THR A 343 14.64 -1.83 38.47
CA THR A 343 14.40 -1.04 39.69
C THR A 343 13.14 -0.20 39.54
N ASN A 344 12.21 -0.32 40.47
CA ASN A 344 10.98 0.47 40.48
C ASN A 344 10.81 1.29 41.77
N ASN A 345 10.73 2.62 41.61
CA ASN A 345 10.38 3.59 42.66
C ASN A 345 9.12 4.41 42.30
N GLY A 346 8.52 4.14 41.15
CA GLY A 346 7.36 4.84 40.61
C GLY A 346 6.10 3.97 40.62
N THR A 347 5.17 4.28 39.72
CA THR A 347 3.94 3.52 39.53
C THR A 347 4.11 2.49 38.42
N THR A 348 3.74 1.23 38.71
CA THR A 348 3.66 0.15 37.72
C THR A 348 2.30 -0.53 37.74
N ALA A 349 1.84 -0.98 36.57
CA ALA A 349 0.62 -1.76 36.41
C ALA A 349 0.70 -2.64 35.15
N HIS A 350 0.14 -3.85 35.19
CA HIS A 350 0.03 -4.77 34.05
C HIS A 350 1.32 -4.91 33.22
N LEU A 351 2.44 -5.20 33.90
CA LEU A 351 3.70 -5.54 33.26
C LEU A 351 3.77 -7.06 33.14
N VAL A 352 3.87 -7.61 31.93
CA VAL A 352 3.72 -9.06 31.70
C VAL A 352 4.84 -9.63 30.84
N PHE A 353 5.43 -10.77 31.23
CA PHE A 353 6.41 -11.46 30.39
C PHE A 353 5.99 -12.90 30.07
N ASP A 354 6.48 -13.40 28.94
CA ASP A 354 6.24 -14.78 28.52
C ASP A 354 7.15 -15.76 29.29
N ASP A 355 6.58 -16.40 30.31
CA ASP A 355 7.25 -17.39 31.17
C ASP A 355 7.45 -18.75 30.49
N THR A 356 6.70 -19.03 29.42
CA THR A 356 6.95 -20.25 28.61
C THR A 356 8.19 -20.09 27.74
N LEU A 357 8.49 -18.85 27.31
CA LEU A 357 9.64 -18.53 26.49
C LEU A 357 10.90 -18.22 27.32
N TYR A 358 10.75 -17.48 28.43
CA TYR A 358 11.86 -17.03 29.27
C TYR A 358 12.61 -18.19 29.93
N LEU A 359 13.94 -18.18 29.83
CA LEU A 359 14.79 -19.28 30.32
C LEU A 359 15.53 -18.89 31.59
N GLU A 360 15.33 -19.65 32.66
CA GLU A 360 16.11 -19.57 33.90
C GLU A 360 17.45 -20.36 33.83
N GLU A 361 17.62 -21.17 32.78
CA GLU A 361 18.85 -21.92 32.52
C GLU A 361 19.19 -21.86 31.03
N VAL A 362 20.41 -21.41 30.72
CA VAL A 362 20.90 -21.29 29.33
C VAL A 362 22.18 -22.10 29.13
N VAL A 363 22.31 -22.75 27.98
CA VAL A 363 23.45 -23.61 27.65
C VAL A 363 24.21 -23.02 26.45
N VAL A 364 25.50 -22.78 26.62
CA VAL A 364 26.41 -22.32 25.56
C VAL A 364 27.56 -23.32 25.41
N GLY A 365 27.54 -24.08 24.33
CA GLY A 365 28.49 -25.17 24.12
C GLY A 365 28.36 -26.26 25.18
N VAL A 366 29.33 -26.34 26.10
CA VAL A 366 29.34 -27.30 27.22
C VAL A 366 29.09 -26.64 28.58
N SER A 367 28.91 -25.32 28.60
CA SER A 367 28.70 -24.54 29.82
C SER A 367 27.21 -24.26 30.01
N THR A 368 26.76 -24.38 31.25
CA THR A 368 25.40 -24.03 31.67
C THR A 368 25.47 -22.81 32.59
N TYR A 369 24.62 -21.83 32.35
CA TYR A 369 24.50 -20.62 33.13
C TYR A 369 23.10 -20.52 33.71
N THR A 370 23.03 -20.20 35.01
CA THR A 370 21.77 -19.99 35.71
C THR A 370 21.42 -18.52 35.67
N VAL A 371 20.20 -18.21 35.24
CA VAL A 371 19.61 -16.89 35.29
C VAL A 371 18.77 -16.80 36.57
N PRO A 372 18.91 -15.74 37.37
CA PRO A 372 18.03 -15.53 38.52
C PRO A 372 16.55 -15.55 38.11
N PRO A 373 15.66 -16.15 38.91
CA PRO A 373 14.22 -16.05 38.70
C PRO A 373 13.78 -14.59 38.73
N ALA A 374 12.86 -14.23 37.84
CA ALA A 374 12.35 -12.86 37.72
C ALA A 374 11.65 -12.39 39.01
N ASP A 375 11.84 -11.13 39.40
CA ASP A 375 11.13 -10.54 40.54
C ASP A 375 9.66 -10.27 40.19
N LEU A 376 8.74 -11.05 40.76
CA LEU A 376 7.30 -10.92 40.53
C LEU A 376 6.63 -9.81 41.33
N THR A 377 7.38 -8.97 42.04
CA THR A 377 6.83 -7.85 42.82
C THR A 377 6.18 -6.79 41.92
N TYR A 378 6.72 -6.58 40.72
CA TYR A 378 6.29 -5.50 39.81
C TYR A 378 5.82 -5.96 38.43
N GLN A 379 5.94 -7.25 38.14
CA GLN A 379 5.68 -7.87 36.83
C GLN A 379 5.05 -9.25 37.01
N THR A 380 4.30 -9.69 36.02
CA THR A 380 3.51 -10.93 36.04
C THR A 380 4.04 -11.91 35.00
N ALA A 381 4.22 -13.15 35.44
CA ALA A 381 4.54 -14.27 34.56
C ALA A 381 3.25 -14.82 33.94
N GLU A 382 3.18 -14.85 32.61
CA GLU A 382 2.08 -15.50 31.86
C GLU A 382 2.62 -16.52 30.87
N THR A 383 1.87 -17.59 30.63
CA THR A 383 2.23 -18.54 29.57
C THR A 383 2.05 -17.90 28.19
N THR A 384 2.77 -18.37 27.17
CA THR A 384 2.58 -17.89 25.78
C THR A 384 1.10 -17.90 25.37
N THR A 385 0.37 -18.96 25.71
CA THR A 385 -1.05 -19.08 25.38
C THR A 385 -1.90 -18.02 26.08
N THR A 386 -1.62 -17.74 27.36
CA THR A 386 -2.34 -16.72 28.13
C THR A 386 -2.05 -15.33 27.59
N LEU A 387 -0.77 -14.97 27.46
CA LEU A 387 -0.32 -13.66 27.01
C LEU A 387 -0.84 -13.31 25.60
N LYS A 388 -0.99 -14.30 24.73
CA LYS A 388 -1.54 -14.11 23.37
C LYS A 388 -3.06 -14.03 23.28
N SER A 389 -3.77 -14.14 24.41
CA SER A 389 -5.23 -14.24 24.43
C SER A 389 -5.87 -13.19 25.33
N SER A 390 -7.18 -12.99 25.17
CA SER A 390 -7.99 -12.14 26.04
C SER A 390 -8.06 -12.60 27.51
N ALA A 391 -7.44 -13.73 27.86
CA ALA A 391 -7.23 -14.16 29.24
C ALA A 391 -6.00 -13.50 29.91
N SER A 392 -5.18 -12.77 29.16
CA SER A 392 -4.05 -12.01 29.68
C SER A 392 -4.48 -10.91 30.63
N SER A 393 -3.66 -10.61 31.63
CA SER A 393 -3.80 -9.43 32.49
C SER A 393 -3.58 -8.11 31.75
N LEU A 394 -3.12 -8.15 30.50
CA LEU A 394 -3.09 -6.99 29.60
C LEU A 394 -4.47 -6.64 29.02
N ASN A 395 -5.45 -7.54 29.10
CA ASN A 395 -6.80 -7.29 28.59
C ASN A 395 -7.63 -6.48 29.61
N GLN A 396 -7.53 -5.15 29.55
CA GLN A 396 -8.21 -4.24 30.46
C GLN A 396 -9.33 -3.46 29.75
N GLU A 397 -10.53 -3.36 30.36
CA GLU A 397 -11.70 -2.69 29.76
C GLU A 397 -11.42 -1.22 29.35
N THR A 398 -10.55 -0.53 30.09
CA THR A 398 -10.28 0.90 29.90
C THR A 398 -9.13 1.20 28.96
N ASN A 399 -8.33 0.20 28.59
CA ASN A 399 -7.15 0.33 27.72
C ASN A 399 -6.68 -1.07 27.33
N HIS A 400 -7.15 -1.61 26.21
CA HIS A 400 -6.88 -3.00 25.85
C HIS A 400 -5.87 -3.12 24.71
N TRP A 401 -5.00 -4.12 24.86
CA TRP A 401 -4.31 -4.71 23.73
C TRP A 401 -5.28 -5.51 22.87
N PHE A 402 -5.01 -5.61 21.57
CA PHE A 402 -5.76 -6.45 20.66
C PHE A 402 -5.11 -7.84 20.55
N PHE A 403 -5.91 -8.89 20.70
CA PHE A 403 -5.44 -10.26 20.80
C PHE A 403 -5.78 -11.07 19.54
N TYR A 404 -4.75 -11.56 18.85
CA TYR A 404 -4.85 -12.42 17.68
C TYR A 404 -4.00 -13.69 17.89
N PRO A 405 -4.49 -14.68 18.66
CA PRO A 405 -3.66 -15.74 19.22
C PRO A 405 -2.87 -16.58 18.21
N SER A 406 -3.36 -16.70 16.98
CA SER A 406 -2.68 -17.44 15.90
C SER A 406 -1.70 -16.59 15.10
N ASP A 407 -1.78 -15.26 15.18
CA ASP A 407 -1.01 -14.35 14.32
C ASP A 407 0.13 -13.64 15.07
N GLY A 408 0.10 -13.57 16.41
CA GLY A 408 1.17 -12.91 17.14
C GLY A 408 0.96 -12.79 18.64
N TYR A 409 1.85 -12.00 19.25
CA TYR A 409 1.63 -11.39 20.56
C TYR A 409 0.63 -10.24 20.44
N PRO A 410 0.10 -9.73 21.57
CA PRO A 410 -0.88 -8.66 21.53
C PRO A 410 -0.36 -7.42 20.79
N LEU A 411 -1.25 -6.74 20.07
CA LEU A 411 -0.95 -5.56 19.27
C LEU A 411 -1.59 -4.32 19.89
N ALA A 412 -0.89 -3.18 19.84
CA ALA A 412 -1.42 -1.90 20.34
C ALA A 412 -2.39 -1.23 19.35
N MET A 413 -2.63 -1.86 18.19
CA MET A 413 -3.59 -1.43 17.17
C MET A 413 -4.51 -2.60 16.79
N GLY A 414 -5.76 -2.28 16.49
CA GLY A 414 -6.81 -3.24 16.15
C GLY A 414 -8.06 -2.54 15.65
N LEU A 415 -9.14 -3.30 15.51
CA LEU A 415 -10.46 -2.74 15.17
C LEU A 415 -11.45 -3.13 16.25
N GLU A 416 -12.24 -2.16 16.69
CA GLU A 416 -13.37 -2.37 17.58
C GLU A 416 -14.52 -3.05 16.82
N TYR A 417 -15.22 -3.94 17.51
CA TYR A 417 -16.41 -4.60 16.98
C TYR A 417 -17.66 -4.05 17.69
N ASP A 418 -18.66 -3.63 16.91
CA ASP A 418 -19.96 -3.24 17.44
C ASP A 418 -20.97 -4.37 17.28
N ASP A 419 -21.27 -5.02 18.40
CA ASP A 419 -22.29 -6.08 18.52
C ASP A 419 -23.69 -5.66 18.05
N THR A 420 -24.02 -4.36 18.11
CA THR A 420 -25.34 -3.84 17.76
C THR A 420 -25.57 -3.87 16.26
N VAL A 421 -24.55 -3.51 15.48
CA VAL A 421 -24.60 -3.52 14.01
C VAL A 421 -23.90 -4.74 13.39
N ALA A 422 -23.24 -5.55 14.21
CA ALA A 422 -22.44 -6.72 13.81
C ALA A 422 -21.37 -6.40 12.76
N LYS A 423 -20.62 -5.32 13.00
CA LYS A 423 -19.55 -4.83 12.11
C LYS A 423 -18.33 -4.35 12.89
N TYR A 424 -17.17 -4.49 12.27
CA TYR A 424 -15.95 -3.81 12.68
C TYR A 424 -15.99 -2.34 12.26
N LEU A 425 -15.58 -1.46 13.16
CA LEU A 425 -15.58 -0.03 12.95
C LEU A 425 -14.21 0.44 12.46
N ILE A 426 -14.21 1.35 11.50
CA ILE A 426 -13.02 2.03 10.99
C ILE A 426 -13.32 3.54 11.06
N SER A 427 -12.71 4.21 12.03
CA SER A 427 -12.90 5.63 12.34
C SER A 427 -11.64 6.46 12.08
N THR A 428 -10.48 5.82 11.97
CA THR A 428 -9.18 6.51 11.82
C THR A 428 -8.35 5.96 10.65
N PRO A 429 -7.41 6.76 10.12
CA PRO A 429 -6.46 6.30 9.10
C PRO A 429 -5.65 5.08 9.53
N LEU A 430 -5.27 5.01 10.81
CA LEU A 430 -4.51 3.91 11.39
C LEU A 430 -5.31 2.60 11.35
N GLU A 431 -6.60 2.66 11.68
CA GLU A 431 -7.51 1.51 11.61
C GLU A 431 -7.71 1.04 10.18
N LEU A 432 -7.81 1.95 9.20
CA LEU A 432 -7.90 1.57 7.78
C LEU A 432 -6.60 0.89 7.30
N ALA A 433 -5.44 1.41 7.68
CA ALA A 433 -4.16 0.75 7.40
C ALA A 433 -4.06 -0.63 8.08
N PHE A 434 -4.55 -0.76 9.32
CA PHE A 434 -4.57 -2.04 10.02
C PHE A 434 -5.53 -3.06 9.39
N PHE A 435 -6.71 -2.61 8.96
CA PHE A 435 -7.74 -3.43 8.33
C PHE A 435 -7.16 -4.28 7.19
N SER A 436 -6.28 -3.70 6.36
CA SER A 436 -5.69 -4.39 5.23
C SER A 436 -4.84 -5.60 5.63
N ARG A 437 -4.21 -5.53 6.83
CA ARG A 437 -3.45 -6.63 7.45
C ARG A 437 -4.38 -7.60 8.16
N LEU A 438 -5.35 -7.09 8.90
CA LEU A 438 -6.27 -7.86 9.72
C LEU A 438 -7.03 -8.90 8.90
N ILE A 439 -7.50 -8.56 7.69
CA ILE A 439 -8.25 -9.52 6.89
C ILE A 439 -7.40 -10.73 6.47
N ALA A 440 -6.07 -10.61 6.48
CA ALA A 440 -5.15 -11.71 6.20
C ALA A 440 -4.84 -12.60 7.43
N PHE A 441 -5.32 -12.24 8.61
CA PHE A 441 -5.06 -12.98 9.85
C PHE A 441 -5.72 -14.36 9.84
N THR A 442 -5.02 -15.32 10.41
CA THR A 442 -5.47 -16.71 10.58
C THR A 442 -6.33 -16.91 11.81
N SER A 443 -6.21 -16.02 12.80
CA SER A 443 -7.08 -15.97 13.96
C SER A 443 -8.54 -15.85 13.52
N VAL A 444 -9.41 -16.57 14.19
CA VAL A 444 -10.85 -16.48 13.98
C VAL A 444 -11.43 -15.54 15.01
N ASN A 445 -12.39 -14.73 14.59
CA ASN A 445 -13.10 -13.85 15.48
C ASN A 445 -14.17 -14.65 16.25
N LEU A 446 -14.07 -14.64 17.58
CA LEU A 446 -15.04 -15.28 18.47
C LEU A 446 -16.39 -14.55 18.50
N GLU A 447 -16.43 -13.26 18.16
CA GLU A 447 -17.64 -12.43 18.13
C GLU A 447 -18.46 -12.61 16.84
N THR A 448 -17.86 -13.18 15.79
CA THR A 448 -18.54 -13.56 14.54
C THR A 448 -18.58 -15.08 14.37
N ASP A 449 -18.94 -15.82 15.44
CA ASP A 449 -19.10 -17.29 15.41
C ASP A 449 -17.88 -18.07 14.87
N GLY A 450 -16.66 -17.54 15.02
CA GLY A 450 -15.44 -18.18 14.55
C GLY A 450 -15.13 -17.98 13.06
N LEU A 451 -15.67 -16.96 12.42
CA LEU A 451 -15.29 -16.57 11.06
C LEU A 451 -13.89 -15.93 11.03
N HIS A 452 -13.18 -16.12 9.90
CA HIS A 452 -11.98 -15.35 9.60
C HIS A 452 -12.33 -13.90 9.22
N TYR A 453 -11.42 -12.97 9.49
CA TYR A 453 -11.63 -11.53 9.27
C TYR A 453 -11.94 -11.18 7.81
N ASN A 454 -11.40 -11.90 6.82
CA ASN A 454 -11.78 -11.68 5.42
C ASN A 454 -13.22 -12.04 5.06
N TYR A 455 -13.99 -12.66 5.97
CA TYR A 455 -15.44 -12.89 5.83
C TYR A 455 -16.29 -11.96 6.69
N SER A 456 -15.66 -11.07 7.46
CA SER A 456 -16.35 -10.16 8.39
C SER A 456 -16.89 -8.90 7.68
N ASN A 457 -17.74 -8.15 8.37
CA ASN A 457 -18.34 -6.93 7.87
C ASN A 457 -17.68 -5.70 8.52
N TYR A 458 -17.50 -4.64 7.74
CA TYR A 458 -16.78 -3.44 8.11
C TYR A 458 -17.59 -2.19 7.78
N LEU A 459 -17.43 -1.14 8.58
CA LEU A 459 -18.13 0.13 8.44
C LEU A 459 -17.16 1.29 8.70
N LEU A 460 -17.09 2.23 7.76
CA LEU A 460 -16.54 3.55 8.06
C LEU A 460 -17.53 4.31 8.94
N THR A 461 -17.05 4.88 10.04
CA THR A 461 -17.84 5.69 10.99
C THR A 461 -17.54 7.17 10.89
N GLU A 462 -16.45 7.53 10.22
CA GLU A 462 -15.97 8.89 9.99
C GLU A 462 -15.30 8.96 8.61
N ASP A 463 -15.08 10.17 8.11
CA ASP A 463 -14.22 10.40 6.95
C ASP A 463 -12.74 10.08 7.32
N ILE A 464 -12.00 9.44 6.40
CA ILE A 464 -10.64 8.94 6.66
C ILE A 464 -9.61 9.70 5.81
N ASP A 465 -8.72 10.47 6.44
CA ASP A 465 -7.60 11.14 5.76
C ASP A 465 -6.29 10.35 5.89
N MET A 466 -5.91 9.61 4.85
CA MET A 466 -4.67 8.83 4.83
C MET A 466 -3.42 9.70 4.76
N GLY A 467 -3.53 11.01 4.53
CA GLY A 467 -2.41 11.96 4.52
C GLY A 467 -1.72 12.08 5.88
N SER A 468 -2.39 11.69 6.99
CA SER A 468 -1.77 11.63 8.31
C SER A 468 -0.71 10.52 8.44
N LEU A 469 -0.77 9.49 7.60
CA LEU A 469 0.15 8.34 7.63
C LEU A 469 1.16 8.41 6.49
N SER A 470 2.24 7.63 6.62
CA SER A 470 3.22 7.51 5.54
C SER A 470 2.63 6.89 4.28
N SER A 471 3.14 7.28 3.11
CA SER A 471 2.86 6.58 1.86
C SER A 471 3.23 5.10 1.98
N GLY A 472 2.30 4.20 1.65
CA GLY A 472 2.50 2.75 1.81
C GLY A 472 2.25 2.20 3.22
N SER A 473 1.72 3.01 4.14
CA SER A 473 1.14 2.52 5.40
C SER A 473 -0.04 1.57 5.15
N TYR A 474 -0.89 1.89 4.17
CA TYR A 474 -1.87 0.96 3.61
C TYR A 474 -1.21 0.06 2.57
N GLN A 475 -1.39 -1.25 2.72
CA GLN A 475 -0.89 -2.24 1.77
C GLN A 475 -2.05 -3.05 1.21
N THR A 476 -2.06 -3.26 -0.12
CA THR A 476 -3.05 -4.11 -0.78
C THR A 476 -3.06 -5.51 -0.13
N PRO A 477 -4.21 -5.99 0.38
CA PRO A 477 -4.28 -7.24 1.12
C PRO A 477 -3.88 -8.47 0.29
N SER A 478 -3.15 -9.41 0.89
CA SER A 478 -2.67 -10.64 0.23
C SER A 478 -3.70 -11.75 0.09
N VAL A 479 -4.89 -11.56 0.65
CA VAL A 479 -5.99 -12.52 0.65
C VAL A 479 -7.19 -12.02 -0.16
N THR A 480 -8.08 -12.95 -0.52
CA THR A 480 -9.37 -12.59 -1.12
C THR A 480 -10.34 -12.16 -0.02
N PHE A 481 -11.01 -11.03 -0.22
CA PHE A 481 -12.04 -10.50 0.67
C PHE A 481 -13.42 -11.00 0.26
N TYR A 482 -14.19 -11.55 1.21
CA TYR A 482 -15.53 -12.11 1.00
C TYR A 482 -16.61 -11.40 1.81
N GLY A 483 -16.21 -10.50 2.70
CA GLY A 483 -17.08 -9.73 3.58
C GLY A 483 -17.72 -8.52 2.92
N SER A 484 -18.10 -7.54 3.75
CA SER A 484 -18.62 -6.25 3.30
C SER A 484 -17.81 -5.07 3.85
N LEU A 485 -17.66 -4.01 3.06
CA LEU A 485 -17.16 -2.70 3.49
C LEU A 485 -18.17 -1.64 3.05
N SER A 486 -18.70 -0.88 4.01
CA SER A 486 -19.66 0.19 3.74
C SER A 486 -19.14 1.54 4.24
N GLY A 487 -19.29 2.59 3.43
CA GLY A 487 -19.02 3.98 3.82
C GLY A 487 -20.28 4.77 4.13
N LEU A 488 -21.42 4.11 4.37
CA LEU A 488 -22.70 4.78 4.52
C LEU A 488 -22.66 5.80 5.67
N ASN A 489 -22.89 7.07 5.34
CA ASN A 489 -23.14 8.11 6.32
C ASN A 489 -24.64 8.17 6.65
N PRO A 490 -25.07 7.82 7.88
CA PRO A 490 -26.49 7.83 8.24
C PRO A 490 -27.16 9.20 8.19
N GLU A 491 -26.37 10.28 8.25
CA GLU A 491 -26.83 11.66 8.14
C GLU A 491 -26.84 12.18 6.70
N GLY A 492 -26.25 11.43 5.77
CA GLY A 492 -26.12 11.77 4.37
C GLY A 492 -27.44 11.70 3.59
N SER A 493 -27.53 12.51 2.54
CA SER A 493 -28.71 12.63 1.67
C SER A 493 -28.40 12.31 0.21
N THR A 494 -27.15 12.45 -0.22
CA THR A 494 -26.67 12.10 -1.56
C THR A 494 -25.49 11.13 -1.47
N LEU A 495 -25.03 10.61 -2.61
CA LEU A 495 -23.85 9.74 -2.64
C LEU A 495 -22.57 10.48 -2.22
N ALA A 496 -22.46 11.79 -2.47
CA ALA A 496 -21.31 12.58 -2.03
C ALA A 496 -21.24 12.74 -0.49
N ASP A 497 -22.34 12.53 0.22
CA ASP A 497 -22.39 12.61 1.68
C ASP A 497 -21.85 11.35 2.37
N ASN A 498 -21.66 10.24 1.65
CA ASN A 498 -21.03 9.02 2.17
C ASN A 498 -19.64 9.33 2.74
N PHE A 499 -19.25 8.58 3.76
CA PHE A 499 -17.90 8.65 4.30
C PHE A 499 -16.91 8.30 3.18
N TYR A 500 -15.83 9.08 3.11
CA TYR A 500 -14.79 8.89 2.11
C TYR A 500 -13.45 8.51 2.71
N ILE A 501 -12.63 7.87 1.88
CA ILE A 501 -11.20 7.67 2.09
C ILE A 501 -10.47 8.71 1.22
N HIS A 502 -9.61 9.52 1.82
CA HIS A 502 -8.86 10.59 1.16
C HIS A 502 -7.35 10.35 1.21
N HIS A 503 -6.60 10.85 0.23
CA HIS A 503 -5.13 10.72 0.12
C HIS A 503 -4.62 9.27 0.16
N LEU A 504 -5.42 8.29 -0.28
CA LEU A 504 -4.99 6.90 -0.30
C LEU A 504 -3.96 6.70 -1.40
N THR A 505 -2.73 6.32 -1.04
CA THR A 505 -1.63 6.13 -1.99
C THR A 505 -1.19 4.66 -2.06
N PHE A 506 -1.18 4.10 -3.27
CA PHE A 506 -0.61 2.78 -3.56
C PHE A 506 0.71 2.95 -4.31
N ASN A 507 1.83 2.72 -3.61
CA ASN A 507 3.18 2.75 -4.18
C ASN A 507 3.72 1.37 -4.59
N THR A 508 3.01 0.32 -4.18
CA THR A 508 3.33 -1.08 -4.49
C THR A 508 2.06 -1.91 -4.48
N GLY A 509 2.10 -3.06 -5.14
CA GLY A 509 1.03 -4.04 -5.15
C GLY A 509 1.40 -5.30 -4.38
N ILE A 510 0.49 -6.27 -4.40
CA ILE A 510 0.73 -7.60 -3.83
C ILE A 510 0.86 -8.66 -4.91
N ILE A 511 1.74 -9.61 -4.63
CA ILE A 511 2.09 -10.69 -5.53
C ILE A 511 1.43 -11.97 -5.04
N ARG A 512 0.68 -12.62 -5.94
CA ARG A 512 0.13 -13.95 -5.69
C ARG A 512 0.46 -14.86 -6.87
N SER A 513 1.48 -15.69 -6.67
CA SER A 513 2.08 -16.56 -7.71
C SER A 513 2.74 -15.78 -8.86
N SER A 514 2.02 -15.54 -9.96
CA SER A 514 2.53 -14.80 -11.14
C SER A 514 1.56 -13.69 -11.55
N LEU A 515 0.80 -13.20 -10.58
CA LEU A 515 -0.23 -12.18 -10.73
C LEU A 515 0.08 -11.06 -9.74
N PHE A 516 0.06 -9.83 -10.24
CA PHE A 516 0.29 -8.61 -9.49
C PHE A 516 -1.05 -7.89 -9.31
N TYR A 517 -1.36 -7.45 -8.09
CA TYR A 517 -2.63 -6.82 -7.74
C TYR A 517 -2.41 -5.49 -7.06
N ILE A 518 -3.15 -4.47 -7.48
CA ILE A 518 -3.16 -3.14 -6.85
C ILE A 518 -4.61 -2.74 -6.58
N GLY A 519 -4.83 -2.05 -5.46
CA GLY A 519 -6.10 -1.47 -5.05
C GLY A 519 -6.36 -1.65 -3.57
N LEU A 520 -7.48 -1.08 -3.09
CA LEU A 520 -7.96 -1.29 -1.72
C LEU A 520 -8.08 -2.79 -1.40
N PHE A 521 -8.44 -3.60 -2.40
CA PHE A 521 -8.45 -5.05 -2.31
C PHE A 521 -7.60 -5.69 -3.42
N SER A 522 -6.90 -6.79 -3.14
CA SER A 522 -6.33 -7.58 -4.24
C SER A 522 -7.44 -8.25 -5.05
N VAL A 523 -8.32 -8.99 -4.37
CA VAL A 523 -9.46 -9.67 -4.96
C VAL A 523 -10.69 -9.52 -4.07
N LEU A 524 -11.76 -8.98 -4.65
CA LEU A 524 -13.12 -9.07 -4.12
C LEU A 524 -13.74 -10.40 -4.59
N GLY A 525 -14.04 -11.28 -3.64
CA GLY A 525 -14.53 -12.63 -3.88
C GLY A 525 -16.04 -12.71 -4.09
N SER A 526 -16.52 -13.93 -4.33
CA SER A 526 -17.94 -14.19 -4.55
C SER A 526 -18.76 -13.81 -3.32
N GLY A 527 -19.78 -12.99 -3.50
CA GLY A 527 -20.65 -12.52 -2.41
C GLY A 527 -20.09 -11.35 -1.60
N SER A 528 -18.88 -10.87 -1.89
CA SER A 528 -18.35 -9.64 -1.28
C SER A 528 -19.20 -8.42 -1.67
N GLN A 529 -19.24 -7.43 -0.79
CA GLN A 529 -19.99 -6.18 -1.00
C GLN A 529 -19.12 -4.97 -0.65
N VAL A 530 -19.03 -4.01 -1.58
CA VAL A 530 -18.51 -2.67 -1.30
C VAL A 530 -19.61 -1.70 -1.66
N ASP A 531 -20.11 -0.96 -0.68
CA ASP A 531 -21.28 -0.11 -0.86
C ASP A 531 -21.13 1.26 -0.20
N ASN A 532 -21.75 2.28 -0.80
CA ASN A 532 -21.86 3.62 -0.22
C ASN A 532 -20.49 4.19 0.18
N LEU A 533 -19.47 4.04 -0.65
CA LEU A 533 -18.09 4.40 -0.32
C LEU A 533 -17.57 5.44 -1.29
N ASN A 534 -16.96 6.50 -0.78
CA ASN A 534 -16.28 7.49 -1.61
C ASN A 534 -14.76 7.38 -1.44
N MET A 535 -14.03 7.63 -2.52
CA MET A 535 -12.56 7.67 -2.51
C MET A 535 -12.12 8.94 -3.23
N SER A 536 -11.42 9.84 -2.55
CA SER A 536 -11.00 11.12 -3.14
C SER A 536 -9.48 11.28 -3.11
N ASP A 537 -8.90 11.89 -4.13
CA ASP A 537 -7.44 12.05 -4.26
C ASP A 537 -6.68 10.74 -4.01
N THR A 538 -7.17 9.65 -4.62
CA THR A 538 -6.51 8.34 -4.55
C THR A 538 -5.39 8.30 -5.58
N VAL A 539 -4.19 7.93 -5.16
CA VAL A 539 -3.01 7.85 -6.03
C VAL A 539 -2.59 6.39 -6.19
N ILE A 540 -2.39 5.97 -7.43
CA ILE A 540 -1.69 4.73 -7.77
C ILE A 540 -0.45 5.14 -8.57
N ASP A 541 0.72 4.99 -7.94
CA ASP A 541 2.02 5.31 -8.53
C ASP A 541 2.98 4.16 -8.24
N ILE A 542 3.09 3.22 -9.18
CA ILE A 542 3.84 1.98 -8.95
C ILE A 542 5.28 2.08 -9.45
N SER A 543 6.21 1.57 -8.66
CA SER A 543 7.62 1.43 -9.03
C SER A 543 8.12 -0.01 -8.83
N GLY A 544 9.27 -0.35 -9.41
CA GLY A 544 9.87 -1.69 -9.24
C GLY A 544 9.17 -2.82 -10.01
N THR A 545 8.37 -2.50 -11.04
CA THR A 545 7.69 -3.49 -11.89
C THR A 545 8.66 -4.28 -12.78
N GLU A 546 9.89 -3.80 -13.01
CA GLU A 546 10.92 -4.46 -13.81
C GLU A 546 11.21 -5.89 -13.32
N SER A 547 11.12 -6.15 -12.01
CA SER A 547 11.33 -7.50 -11.44
C SER A 547 10.22 -8.50 -11.80
N TYR A 548 9.08 -8.00 -12.28
CA TYR A 548 7.85 -8.75 -12.57
C TYR A 548 7.40 -8.56 -14.01
N TYR A 549 8.30 -8.13 -14.90
CA TYR A 549 8.02 -7.74 -16.29
C TYR A 549 7.23 -8.75 -17.12
N SER A 550 7.22 -10.04 -16.76
CA SER A 550 6.53 -11.10 -17.50
C SER A 550 5.21 -11.56 -16.87
N TRP A 551 4.72 -10.86 -15.85
CA TRP A 551 3.53 -11.22 -15.09
C TRP A 551 2.28 -10.51 -15.59
N ILE A 552 1.13 -10.93 -15.05
CA ILE A 552 -0.17 -10.29 -15.33
C ILE A 552 -0.47 -9.30 -14.22
N PHE A 553 -0.69 -8.05 -14.58
CA PHE A 553 -1.01 -6.96 -13.68
C PHE A 553 -2.51 -6.69 -13.69
N TYR A 554 -3.10 -6.64 -12.50
CA TYR A 554 -4.48 -6.26 -12.26
C TYR A 554 -4.49 -4.99 -11.41
N ALA A 555 -4.86 -3.86 -12.01
CA ALA A 555 -4.80 -2.55 -11.37
C ALA A 555 -6.18 -1.89 -11.34
N GLY A 556 -6.54 -1.36 -10.17
CA GLY A 556 -7.67 -0.45 -9.98
C GLY A 556 -7.71 0.12 -8.57
N SER A 557 -8.29 1.31 -8.39
CA SER A 557 -8.36 1.99 -7.09
C SER A 557 -9.06 1.15 -6.03
N LEU A 558 -10.15 0.48 -6.39
CA LEU A 558 -10.89 -0.37 -5.47
C LEU A 558 -10.33 -1.79 -5.43
N SER A 559 -10.12 -2.43 -6.58
CA SER A 559 -9.51 -3.77 -6.57
C SER A 559 -8.81 -4.18 -7.85
N GLY A 560 -7.83 -5.07 -7.73
CA GLY A 560 -7.26 -5.72 -8.91
C GLY A 560 -8.31 -6.60 -9.61
N ARG A 561 -9.06 -7.41 -8.85
CA ARG A 561 -10.12 -8.27 -9.43
C ARG A 561 -11.40 -8.28 -8.60
N LEU A 562 -12.54 -8.24 -9.29
CA LEU A 562 -13.86 -8.56 -8.76
C LEU A 562 -14.32 -9.91 -9.31
N THR A 563 -14.64 -10.86 -8.44
CA THR A 563 -15.03 -12.23 -8.79
C THR A 563 -16.39 -12.57 -8.19
N GLY A 564 -17.47 -12.04 -8.77
CA GLY A 564 -18.84 -12.33 -8.34
C GLY A 564 -19.27 -11.58 -7.07
N GLY A 565 -18.64 -10.44 -6.79
CA GLY A 565 -19.05 -9.49 -5.74
C GLY A 565 -20.00 -8.42 -6.27
N THR A 566 -20.37 -7.49 -5.39
CA THR A 566 -21.19 -6.31 -5.71
C THR A 566 -20.44 -5.04 -5.31
N VAL A 567 -20.36 -4.07 -6.22
CA VAL A 567 -19.91 -2.71 -5.94
C VAL A 567 -21.05 -1.76 -6.28
N GLN A 568 -21.47 -0.96 -5.31
CA GLN A 568 -22.66 -0.11 -5.46
C GLN A 568 -22.48 1.24 -4.79
N ASP A 569 -22.96 2.33 -5.40
CA ASP A 569 -22.97 3.65 -4.76
C ASP A 569 -21.56 4.13 -4.39
N VAL A 570 -20.65 4.11 -5.38
CA VAL A 570 -19.23 4.44 -5.18
C VAL A 570 -18.79 5.58 -6.09
N LEU A 571 -18.24 6.64 -5.50
CA LEU A 571 -17.60 7.73 -6.23
C LEU A 571 -16.08 7.67 -6.00
N VAL A 572 -15.31 7.79 -7.07
CA VAL A 572 -13.84 7.77 -6.99
C VAL A 572 -13.24 8.96 -7.75
N ASP A 573 -12.25 9.61 -7.14
CA ASP A 573 -11.29 10.49 -7.79
C ASP A 573 -9.90 9.86 -7.68
N VAL A 574 -9.33 9.48 -8.82
CA VAL A 574 -8.09 8.70 -8.89
C VAL A 574 -7.09 9.32 -9.87
N GLN A 575 -5.84 9.40 -9.43
CA GLN A 575 -4.67 9.61 -10.27
C GLN A 575 -3.89 8.30 -10.33
N MET A 576 -3.86 7.68 -11.50
CA MET A 576 -3.14 6.44 -11.72
C MET A 576 -2.04 6.67 -12.76
N ASP A 577 -0.80 6.36 -12.40
CA ASP A 577 0.37 6.33 -13.27
C ASP A 577 1.07 4.98 -13.08
N LEU A 578 1.15 4.19 -14.15
CA LEU A 578 1.82 2.88 -14.15
C LEU A 578 3.32 2.95 -14.48
N GLY A 579 3.85 4.16 -14.70
CA GLY A 579 5.26 4.44 -14.87
C GLY A 579 5.87 3.96 -16.18
N GLU A 580 7.21 3.90 -16.21
CA GLU A 580 7.99 3.54 -17.40
C GLU A 580 8.61 2.14 -17.34
N GLU A 581 8.62 1.50 -16.17
CA GLU A 581 9.22 0.17 -15.99
C GLU A 581 8.40 -0.94 -16.67
N ALA A 582 9.04 -2.05 -17.07
CA ALA A 582 8.41 -3.04 -17.93
C ALA A 582 7.18 -3.74 -17.31
N ILE A 583 6.03 -3.66 -18.01
CA ILE A 583 4.80 -4.43 -17.69
C ILE A 583 4.42 -5.37 -18.84
N GLY A 584 4.35 -6.67 -18.57
CA GLY A 584 4.13 -7.68 -19.61
C GLY A 584 2.69 -7.73 -20.10
N GLU A 585 1.76 -8.05 -19.21
CA GLU A 585 0.33 -8.15 -19.48
C GLU A 585 -0.43 -7.28 -18.47
N LEU A 586 -1.42 -6.49 -18.92
CA LEU A 586 -2.10 -5.50 -18.10
C LEU A 586 -3.62 -5.56 -18.23
N HIS A 587 -4.29 -5.57 -17.10
CA HIS A 587 -5.71 -5.33 -16.92
C HIS A 587 -5.87 -4.14 -15.98
N CYS A 588 -6.16 -2.98 -16.53
CA CYS A 588 -6.19 -1.70 -15.83
C CYS A 588 -7.56 -1.05 -15.97
N GLY A 589 -8.21 -0.81 -14.84
CA GLY A 589 -9.41 0.01 -14.76
C GLY A 589 -9.26 1.04 -13.65
N GLY A 590 -9.79 2.25 -13.81
CA GLY A 590 -9.76 3.25 -12.74
C GLY A 590 -10.35 2.72 -11.43
N LEU A 591 -11.35 1.81 -11.51
CA LEU A 591 -11.94 1.13 -10.36
C LEU A 591 -11.40 -0.29 -10.19
N ILE A 592 -11.49 -1.11 -11.25
CA ILE A 592 -11.21 -2.56 -11.18
C ILE A 592 -10.40 -3.04 -12.39
N GLY A 593 -9.33 -3.80 -12.16
CA GLY A 593 -8.54 -4.37 -13.26
C GLY A 593 -9.33 -5.39 -14.10
N GLN A 594 -9.88 -6.43 -13.47
CA GLN A 594 -10.74 -7.42 -14.13
C GLN A 594 -11.99 -7.74 -13.31
N ALA A 595 -13.18 -7.75 -13.93
CA ALA A 595 -14.43 -7.85 -13.19
C ALA A 595 -15.39 -8.96 -13.67
N THR A 596 -16.11 -9.55 -12.70
CA THR A 596 -17.37 -10.29 -12.81
C THR A 596 -18.25 -9.95 -11.62
N GLY A 597 -19.58 -10.12 -11.69
CA GLY A 597 -20.51 -9.72 -10.63
C GLY A 597 -21.32 -8.48 -11.01
N ILE A 598 -21.61 -7.61 -10.05
CA ILE A 598 -22.48 -6.43 -10.23
C ILE A 598 -21.70 -5.17 -9.87
N ILE A 599 -21.76 -4.16 -10.74
CA ILE A 599 -21.24 -2.82 -10.52
C ILE A 599 -22.35 -1.84 -10.89
N GLU A 600 -22.84 -1.06 -9.92
CA GLU A 600 -24.02 -0.22 -10.10
C GLU A 600 -23.85 1.17 -9.44
N ARG A 601 -24.26 2.24 -10.13
CA ARG A 601 -24.15 3.63 -9.64
C ARG A 601 -22.73 3.97 -9.18
N VAL A 602 -21.83 3.94 -10.14
CA VAL A 602 -20.40 4.21 -9.95
C VAL A 602 -19.95 5.34 -10.86
N SER A 603 -19.24 6.31 -10.31
CA SER A 603 -18.56 7.33 -11.11
C SER A 603 -17.08 7.42 -10.74
N ILE A 604 -16.23 7.55 -11.76
CA ILE A 604 -14.79 7.81 -11.58
C ILE A 604 -14.41 9.12 -12.25
N SER A 605 -13.56 9.91 -11.58
CA SER A 605 -12.93 11.15 -12.05
C SER A 605 -11.42 11.08 -11.86
N GLY A 606 -10.69 12.05 -12.44
CA GLY A 606 -9.23 12.12 -12.36
C GLY A 606 -8.52 11.73 -13.67
N SER A 607 -7.41 11.00 -13.58
CA SER A 607 -6.58 10.60 -14.72
C SER A 607 -6.04 9.19 -14.55
N ILE A 608 -6.09 8.41 -15.62
CA ILE A 608 -5.57 7.04 -15.67
C ILE A 608 -4.56 6.96 -16.80
N ASP A 609 -3.29 6.76 -16.46
CA ASP A 609 -2.21 6.58 -17.42
C ASP A 609 -1.68 5.15 -17.36
N ALA A 610 -1.88 4.41 -18.46
CA ALA A 610 -1.41 3.04 -18.58
C ALA A 610 0.10 2.93 -18.81
N GLY A 611 0.84 4.04 -18.91
CA GLY A 611 2.30 4.09 -18.90
C GLY A 611 2.97 4.02 -20.27
N ASN A 612 4.22 4.51 -20.32
CA ASN A 612 5.12 4.39 -21.47
C ASN A 612 6.27 3.43 -21.13
N HIS A 613 6.06 2.15 -21.40
CA HIS A 613 6.92 1.11 -20.87
C HIS A 613 8.17 0.86 -21.72
N VAL A 614 9.30 0.76 -21.04
CA VAL A 614 10.61 0.46 -21.62
C VAL A 614 10.95 -1.01 -21.36
N TYR A 615 11.33 -1.73 -22.42
CA TYR A 615 11.68 -3.15 -22.33
C TYR A 615 13.10 -3.42 -22.81
N GLN A 616 13.76 -4.37 -22.15
CA GLN A 616 15.02 -4.91 -22.64
C GLN A 616 14.76 -5.92 -23.76
N SER A 617 15.62 -5.94 -24.79
CA SER A 617 15.45 -6.84 -25.95
C SER A 617 15.43 -8.34 -25.59
N SER A 618 16.02 -8.71 -24.45
CA SER A 618 16.04 -10.08 -23.93
C SER A 618 14.75 -10.48 -23.21
N TYR A 619 13.85 -9.54 -22.91
CA TYR A 619 12.60 -9.84 -22.20
C TYR A 619 11.66 -10.65 -23.07
N SER A 620 11.00 -11.64 -22.47
CA SER A 620 10.00 -12.49 -23.11
C SER A 620 8.65 -12.26 -22.45
N ILE A 621 7.74 -11.52 -23.11
CA ILE A 621 6.47 -11.06 -22.51
C ILE A 621 5.23 -11.45 -23.33
N ARG A 622 4.06 -11.35 -22.70
CA ARG A 622 2.74 -11.47 -23.34
C ARG A 622 2.06 -10.11 -23.39
N PRO A 623 2.24 -9.33 -24.47
CA PRO A 623 1.83 -7.93 -24.54
C PRO A 623 0.32 -7.77 -24.82
N TYR A 624 -0.51 -8.17 -23.85
CA TYR A 624 -1.95 -7.95 -23.88
C TYR A 624 -2.32 -6.84 -22.90
N TYR A 625 -2.77 -5.71 -23.43
CA TYR A 625 -3.09 -4.52 -22.65
C TYR A 625 -4.59 -4.25 -22.75
N ARG A 626 -5.28 -4.32 -21.62
CA ARG A 626 -6.73 -4.14 -21.46
C ARG A 626 -6.95 -2.97 -20.52
N VAL A 627 -7.24 -1.81 -21.08
CA VAL A 627 -7.27 -0.54 -20.37
C VAL A 627 -8.66 0.06 -20.50
N GLY A 628 -9.29 0.38 -19.38
CA GLY A 628 -10.56 1.09 -19.38
C GLY A 628 -10.68 2.14 -18.28
N GLY A 629 -11.59 3.10 -18.45
CA GLY A 629 -11.81 4.13 -17.43
C GLY A 629 -12.32 3.58 -16.10
N ILE A 630 -13.19 2.54 -16.15
CA ILE A 630 -13.72 1.89 -14.94
C ILE A 630 -13.14 0.48 -14.79
N ILE A 631 -13.14 -0.30 -15.88
CA ILE A 631 -12.77 -1.73 -15.85
C ILE A 631 -11.77 -2.05 -16.96
N GLY A 632 -10.68 -2.76 -16.64
CA GLY A 632 -9.74 -3.22 -17.67
C GLY A 632 -10.34 -4.30 -18.58
N SER A 633 -10.83 -5.40 -18.00
CA SER A 633 -11.53 -6.44 -18.78
C SER A 633 -12.60 -7.21 -18.01
N THR A 634 -13.42 -7.96 -18.74
CA THR A 634 -14.28 -8.99 -18.14
C THR A 634 -13.47 -10.21 -17.67
N GLY A 635 -14.01 -10.91 -16.67
CA GLY A 635 -13.51 -12.20 -16.19
C GLY A 635 -14.32 -13.40 -16.71
N SER A 636 -14.21 -14.53 -16.02
CA SER A 636 -14.78 -15.82 -16.46
C SER A 636 -16.21 -16.10 -15.95
N ALA A 637 -16.98 -15.07 -15.61
CA ALA A 637 -18.37 -15.16 -15.18
C ALA A 637 -19.11 -13.88 -15.62
N GLU A 638 -20.44 -13.88 -15.55
CA GLU A 638 -21.23 -12.71 -15.95
C GLU A 638 -20.81 -11.46 -15.17
N LEU A 639 -20.79 -10.33 -15.86
CA LEU A 639 -20.58 -9.00 -15.32
C LEU A 639 -21.79 -8.16 -15.69
N GLN A 640 -22.34 -7.42 -14.73
CA GLN A 640 -23.44 -6.48 -14.92
C GLN A 640 -22.97 -5.07 -14.54
N LEU A 641 -22.95 -4.16 -15.51
CA LEU A 641 -22.72 -2.73 -15.31
C LEU A 641 -24.03 -2.00 -15.46
N ARG A 642 -24.39 -1.19 -14.46
CA ARG A 642 -25.62 -0.40 -14.45
C ARG A 642 -25.33 1.02 -13.98
N ASP A 643 -25.72 2.01 -14.75
CA ASP A 643 -25.57 3.42 -14.37
C ASP A 643 -24.13 3.73 -13.95
N VAL A 644 -23.20 3.58 -14.88
CA VAL A 644 -21.76 3.76 -14.66
C VAL A 644 -21.23 4.89 -15.51
N VAL A 645 -20.44 5.78 -14.93
CA VAL A 645 -19.91 6.98 -15.58
C VAL A 645 -18.39 7.06 -15.44
N ASN A 646 -17.67 7.17 -16.56
CA ASN A 646 -16.27 7.59 -16.55
C ASN A 646 -16.14 9.07 -16.89
N ASN A 647 -15.70 9.87 -15.92
CA ASN A 647 -15.27 11.27 -16.09
C ASN A 647 -13.74 11.40 -16.18
N ALA A 648 -12.99 10.36 -15.86
CA ALA A 648 -11.52 10.41 -15.88
C ALA A 648 -10.97 10.40 -17.29
N SER A 649 -9.91 11.18 -17.50
CA SER A 649 -9.09 11.06 -18.71
C SER A 649 -8.30 9.76 -18.71
N LEU A 650 -8.11 9.17 -19.88
CA LEU A 650 -7.48 7.87 -20.06
C LEU A 650 -6.34 7.96 -21.07
N THR A 651 -5.11 7.69 -20.66
CA THR A 651 -3.95 7.54 -21.55
C THR A 651 -3.64 6.07 -21.74
N GLY A 652 -3.62 5.63 -23.00
CA GLY A 652 -3.37 4.26 -23.40
C GLY A 652 -1.90 3.85 -23.28
N TYR A 653 -1.69 2.53 -23.27
CA TYR A 653 -0.37 1.92 -23.24
C TYR A 653 0.53 2.41 -24.38
N SER A 654 1.78 2.74 -24.07
CA SER A 654 2.80 3.14 -25.05
C SER A 654 4.08 2.31 -24.91
N THR A 655 4.76 2.09 -26.04
CA THR A 655 6.15 1.62 -26.04
C THR A 655 6.85 1.87 -27.36
N ALA A 656 8.13 2.26 -27.30
CA ALA A 656 9.05 2.28 -28.45
C ALA A 656 10.05 1.09 -28.43
N SER A 657 9.97 0.22 -27.43
CA SER A 657 10.99 -0.81 -27.19
C SER A 657 10.76 -2.07 -28.01
N ALA A 658 11.84 -2.78 -28.31
CA ALA A 658 11.79 -4.13 -28.86
C ALA A 658 12.00 -5.18 -27.77
N PHE A 659 11.29 -6.30 -27.86
CA PHE A 659 11.38 -7.44 -26.94
C PHE A 659 11.04 -8.75 -27.67
N THR A 660 11.12 -9.88 -26.97
CA THR A 660 10.73 -11.19 -27.49
C THR A 660 9.29 -11.52 -27.09
N LEU A 661 8.51 -12.07 -28.03
CA LEU A 661 7.17 -12.57 -27.72
C LEU A 661 7.25 -13.92 -26.99
N ALA A 662 6.59 -14.01 -25.84
CA ALA A 662 6.45 -15.26 -25.12
C ALA A 662 5.56 -16.26 -25.89
N THR A 663 5.71 -17.55 -25.57
CA THR A 663 4.92 -18.61 -26.21
C THR A 663 3.42 -18.34 -26.13
N GLY A 664 2.79 -18.29 -27.31
CA GLY A 664 1.36 -18.07 -27.50
C GLY A 664 0.97 -16.63 -27.85
N ALA A 665 1.89 -15.67 -27.72
CA ALA A 665 1.67 -14.30 -28.20
C ALA A 665 2.06 -14.16 -29.67
N THR A 666 1.26 -13.43 -30.44
CA THR A 666 1.49 -13.20 -31.88
C THR A 666 1.85 -11.76 -32.21
N GLY A 667 1.74 -10.85 -31.26
CA GLY A 667 1.93 -9.41 -31.41
C GLY A 667 1.45 -8.67 -30.16
N ILE A 668 1.56 -7.35 -30.19
CA ILE A 668 1.00 -6.43 -29.18
C ILE A 668 -0.49 -6.21 -29.49
N ASP A 669 -1.33 -6.38 -28.48
CA ASP A 669 -2.78 -6.20 -28.61
C ASP A 669 -3.28 -5.28 -27.50
N VAL A 670 -3.56 -4.03 -27.88
CA VAL A 670 -4.06 -2.97 -26.99
C VAL A 670 -5.55 -2.78 -27.20
N LYS A 671 -6.32 -2.84 -26.12
CA LYS A 671 -7.77 -2.61 -26.11
C LYS A 671 -8.08 -1.52 -25.10
N LEU A 672 -8.53 -0.39 -25.61
CA LEU A 672 -8.72 0.86 -24.87
C LEU A 672 -10.18 1.28 -24.94
N GLY A 673 -10.88 1.32 -23.80
CA GLY A 673 -12.29 1.70 -23.76
C GLY A 673 -12.55 2.77 -22.71
N GLY A 674 -13.34 3.80 -23.02
CA GLY A 674 -13.63 4.86 -22.04
C GLY A 674 -14.27 4.34 -20.76
N VAL A 675 -15.02 3.22 -20.79
CA VAL A 675 -15.50 2.52 -19.58
C VAL A 675 -14.83 1.18 -19.40
N ILE A 676 -14.80 0.33 -20.44
CA ILE A 676 -14.25 -1.02 -20.33
C ILE A 676 -13.29 -1.37 -21.48
N GLY A 677 -12.08 -1.83 -21.17
CA GLY A 677 -11.10 -2.18 -22.21
C GLY A 677 -11.53 -3.35 -23.08
N TYR A 678 -11.94 -4.48 -22.48
CA TYR A 678 -12.25 -5.71 -23.21
C TYR A 678 -13.39 -6.54 -22.64
N ILE A 679 -14.29 -6.97 -23.51
CA ILE A 679 -15.44 -7.83 -23.22
C ILE A 679 -15.32 -9.13 -24.02
N HIS A 680 -15.32 -10.27 -23.33
CA HIS A 680 -15.35 -11.59 -23.97
C HIS A 680 -16.62 -12.38 -23.63
N ASN A 681 -17.53 -12.49 -24.59
CA ASN A 681 -18.75 -13.28 -24.43
C ASN A 681 -18.54 -14.73 -24.89
N THR A 682 -19.14 -15.69 -24.18
CA THR A 682 -19.13 -17.12 -24.56
C THR A 682 -20.55 -17.66 -24.64
N ALA A 683 -20.69 -18.94 -24.99
CA ALA A 683 -21.99 -19.60 -24.99
C ALA A 683 -22.65 -19.69 -23.59
N VAL A 684 -21.89 -19.49 -22.51
CA VAL A 684 -22.38 -19.59 -21.12
C VAL A 684 -22.22 -18.30 -20.32
N ILE A 685 -21.51 -17.30 -20.84
CA ILE A 685 -21.25 -16.01 -20.19
C ILE A 685 -21.65 -14.92 -21.18
N ASN A 686 -22.60 -14.07 -20.79
CA ASN A 686 -23.01 -12.91 -21.57
C ASN A 686 -23.03 -11.69 -20.64
N HIS A 687 -22.13 -10.74 -20.87
CA HIS A 687 -22.01 -9.56 -20.01
C HIS A 687 -23.12 -8.54 -20.31
N GLN A 688 -23.57 -7.81 -19.28
CA GLN A 688 -24.65 -6.83 -19.36
C GLN A 688 -24.12 -5.42 -19.09
N LEU A 689 -24.43 -4.48 -19.97
CA LEU A 689 -24.08 -3.07 -19.85
C LEU A 689 -25.33 -2.23 -20.12
N VAL A 690 -25.81 -1.51 -19.12
CA VAL A 690 -27.01 -0.65 -19.23
C VAL A 690 -26.75 0.70 -18.58
N GLY A 691 -26.99 1.81 -19.29
CA GLY A 691 -26.79 3.14 -18.72
C GLY A 691 -25.31 3.43 -18.48
N VAL A 692 -24.47 3.15 -19.45
CA VAL A 692 -23.01 3.28 -19.32
C VAL A 692 -22.53 4.47 -20.13
N SER A 693 -21.76 5.36 -19.52
CA SER A 693 -21.30 6.59 -20.17
C SER A 693 -19.81 6.85 -20.00
N ASN A 694 -19.18 7.36 -21.06
CA ASN A 694 -17.84 7.94 -21.03
C ASN A 694 -17.91 9.43 -21.38
N LYS A 695 -17.31 10.24 -20.51
CA LYS A 695 -17.20 11.69 -20.62
C LYS A 695 -15.74 12.16 -20.66
N GLY A 696 -14.82 11.32 -20.19
CA GLY A 696 -13.39 11.59 -20.24
C GLY A 696 -12.77 11.45 -21.62
N THR A 697 -11.72 12.23 -21.88
CA THR A 697 -10.89 12.11 -23.09
C THR A 697 -10.06 10.83 -23.05
N ILE A 698 -9.94 10.16 -24.20
CA ILE A 698 -9.13 8.96 -24.40
C ILE A 698 -7.95 9.32 -25.30
N TYR A 699 -6.74 9.37 -24.74
CA TYR A 699 -5.49 9.54 -25.44
C TYR A 699 -4.92 8.18 -25.83
N VAL A 700 -4.76 7.93 -27.13
CA VAL A 700 -4.21 6.67 -27.63
C VAL A 700 -2.68 6.71 -27.58
N GLY A 701 -2.09 5.69 -26.95
CA GLY A 701 -0.64 5.60 -26.80
C GLY A 701 0.11 5.27 -28.10
N SER A 702 1.38 5.65 -28.15
CA SER A 702 2.27 5.32 -29.28
C SER A 702 2.89 3.95 -29.08
N VAL A 703 2.56 3.00 -29.97
CA VAL A 703 3.03 1.61 -29.90
C VAL A 703 3.82 1.30 -31.16
N ALA A 704 5.09 0.95 -31.01
CA ALA A 704 5.95 0.55 -32.11
C ALA A 704 5.42 -0.71 -32.82
N ASP A 705 5.32 -0.66 -34.15
CA ASP A 705 4.89 -1.78 -34.99
C ASP A 705 6.04 -2.24 -35.89
N THR A 706 6.41 -3.51 -35.77
CA THR A 706 7.51 -4.08 -36.55
C THR A 706 7.15 -5.45 -37.10
N VAL A 707 7.86 -5.88 -38.15
CA VAL A 707 7.66 -7.23 -38.74
C VAL A 707 7.85 -8.36 -37.71
N GLN A 708 8.69 -8.16 -36.69
CA GLN A 708 8.94 -9.17 -35.64
C GLN A 708 7.92 -9.10 -34.49
N ILE A 709 7.32 -7.93 -34.27
CA ILE A 709 6.40 -7.64 -33.17
C ILE A 709 5.26 -6.81 -33.77
N PRO A 710 4.30 -7.45 -34.46
CA PRO A 710 3.19 -6.71 -35.03
C PRO A 710 2.32 -6.14 -33.91
N ALA A 711 1.77 -4.95 -34.09
CA ALA A 711 0.97 -4.28 -33.08
C ALA A 711 -0.40 -3.82 -33.61
N ILE A 712 -1.44 -3.98 -32.80
CA ILE A 712 -2.81 -3.55 -33.10
C ILE A 712 -3.38 -2.83 -31.88
N GLN A 713 -4.02 -1.68 -32.12
CA GLN A 713 -4.78 -0.95 -31.11
C GLN A 713 -6.26 -0.86 -31.49
N LYS A 714 -7.15 -1.19 -30.55
CA LYS A 714 -8.61 -1.07 -30.69
C LYS A 714 -9.14 -0.13 -29.62
N VAL A 715 -9.79 0.94 -30.05
CA VAL A 715 -10.18 2.07 -29.21
C VAL A 715 -11.67 2.32 -29.35
N GLY A 716 -12.36 2.44 -28.23
CA GLY A 716 -13.79 2.74 -28.21
C GLY A 716 -14.17 3.75 -27.15
N GLY A 717 -15.13 4.63 -27.45
CA GLY A 717 -15.61 5.61 -26.48
C GLY A 717 -16.19 4.96 -25.21
N VAL A 718 -16.85 3.80 -25.32
CA VAL A 718 -17.38 3.05 -24.17
C VAL A 718 -16.61 1.75 -23.93
N PHE A 719 -16.43 0.92 -24.97
CA PHE A 719 -15.67 -0.33 -24.85
C PHE A 719 -14.61 -0.48 -25.94
N GLY A 720 -13.41 -0.95 -25.60
CA GLY A 720 -12.32 -1.10 -26.58
C GLY A 720 -12.60 -2.19 -27.61
N GLU A 721 -12.86 -3.41 -27.15
CA GLU A 721 -13.36 -4.50 -28.00
C GLU A 721 -14.38 -5.39 -27.27
N LEU A 722 -15.42 -5.79 -28.00
CA LEU A 722 -16.28 -6.92 -27.68
C LEU A 722 -16.02 -8.05 -28.67
N ASP A 723 -15.70 -9.24 -28.18
CA ASP A 723 -15.57 -10.44 -29.02
C ASP A 723 -16.35 -11.65 -28.48
N GLY A 724 -16.31 -12.75 -29.24
CA GLY A 724 -16.98 -13.99 -28.89
C GLY A 724 -18.43 -14.02 -29.37
N ASN A 725 -19.40 -14.29 -28.50
CA ASN A 725 -20.82 -14.30 -28.85
C ASN A 725 -21.44 -12.88 -28.84
N ALA A 726 -22.52 -12.69 -29.59
CA ALA A 726 -23.24 -11.42 -29.59
C ALA A 726 -23.78 -11.09 -28.19
N PRO A 727 -23.74 -9.81 -27.76
CA PRO A 727 -24.44 -9.39 -26.56
C PRO A 727 -25.96 -9.59 -26.73
N ILE A 728 -26.64 -9.84 -25.62
CA ILE A 728 -28.10 -9.86 -25.59
C ILE A 728 -28.60 -8.43 -25.39
N LEU A 729 -29.29 -7.86 -26.39
CA LEU A 729 -29.86 -6.51 -26.29
C LEU A 729 -30.93 -6.44 -25.18
N GLU A 730 -31.88 -7.36 -25.21
CA GLU A 730 -33.05 -7.38 -24.34
C GLU A 730 -33.46 -8.82 -24.04
N GLU A 731 -33.82 -9.10 -22.78
CA GLU A 731 -34.42 -10.36 -22.35
C GLU A 731 -35.56 -10.06 -21.39
N ASP A 732 -36.70 -10.75 -21.53
CA ASP A 732 -37.87 -10.58 -20.67
C ASP A 732 -38.31 -9.11 -20.46
N GLN A 733 -38.31 -8.33 -21.55
CA GLN A 733 -38.66 -6.89 -21.55
C GLN A 733 -37.70 -5.98 -20.75
N THR A 734 -36.49 -6.49 -20.46
CA THR A 734 -35.45 -5.75 -19.75
C THR A 734 -34.22 -5.64 -20.64
N TYR A 735 -33.73 -4.43 -20.84
CA TYR A 735 -32.47 -4.22 -21.54
C TYR A 735 -31.31 -4.87 -20.79
N ARG A 736 -30.42 -5.52 -21.53
CA ARG A 736 -29.19 -6.14 -21.04
C ARG A 736 -27.95 -5.50 -21.65
N PHE A 737 -28.05 -4.95 -22.85
CA PHE A 737 -26.94 -4.26 -23.52
C PHE A 737 -27.45 -3.05 -24.32
N ALA A 738 -27.67 -1.92 -23.64
CA ALA A 738 -28.28 -0.72 -24.23
C ALA A 738 -27.92 0.56 -23.45
N ASN A 739 -28.29 1.74 -23.96
CA ASN A 739 -28.00 3.04 -23.34
C ASN A 739 -26.49 3.23 -23.10
N LEU A 740 -25.72 3.10 -24.18
CA LEU A 740 -24.29 3.36 -24.17
C LEU A 740 -24.05 4.76 -24.73
N TYR A 741 -23.38 5.61 -23.96
CA TYR A 741 -23.18 7.01 -24.28
C TYR A 741 -21.69 7.39 -24.26
N ASN A 742 -21.22 8.10 -25.28
CA ASN A 742 -19.88 8.69 -25.30
C ASN A 742 -19.96 10.17 -25.66
N GLU A 743 -19.44 11.04 -24.81
CA GLU A 743 -19.13 12.44 -25.13
C GLU A 743 -17.63 12.74 -25.07
N GLY A 744 -16.82 11.81 -24.56
CA GLY A 744 -15.37 11.91 -24.55
C GLY A 744 -14.77 11.97 -25.96
N VAL A 745 -13.66 12.70 -26.09
CA VAL A 745 -12.89 12.77 -27.34
C VAL A 745 -11.90 11.60 -27.39
N ILE A 746 -11.79 10.95 -28.54
CA ILE A 746 -10.69 10.02 -28.83
C ILE A 746 -9.60 10.81 -29.55
N ASP A 747 -8.45 10.96 -28.89
CA ASP A 747 -7.28 11.69 -29.36
C ASP A 747 -6.16 10.70 -29.70
N ALA A 748 -5.60 10.78 -30.90
CA ALA A 748 -4.43 9.99 -31.27
C ALA A 748 -3.45 10.77 -32.16
N GLU A 749 -2.18 10.69 -31.83
CA GLU A 749 -1.08 11.16 -32.67
C GLU A 749 -0.49 9.98 -33.46
N TYR A 750 -0.44 10.08 -34.78
CA TYR A 750 0.22 9.08 -35.61
C TYR A 750 1.67 9.47 -35.92
N GLU A 751 2.59 8.55 -35.65
CA GLU A 751 3.99 8.66 -36.03
C GLU A 751 4.37 7.59 -37.07
N LEU A 752 5.54 7.75 -37.70
CA LEU A 752 6.08 6.68 -38.56
C LEU A 752 6.48 5.47 -37.69
N ASP A 753 6.24 4.26 -38.19
CA ASP A 753 6.54 2.99 -37.51
C ASP A 753 5.69 2.69 -36.24
N THR A 754 4.54 3.35 -36.09
CA THR A 754 3.55 3.01 -35.05
C THR A 754 2.43 2.11 -35.56
N SER A 755 1.79 1.40 -34.64
CA SER A 755 0.70 0.46 -34.89
C SER A 755 -0.53 1.09 -35.52
N MET A 756 -1.29 0.29 -36.27
CA MET A 756 -2.62 0.66 -36.74
C MET A 756 -3.60 0.81 -35.57
N ILE A 757 -4.38 1.88 -35.61
CA ILE A 757 -5.43 2.20 -34.63
C ILE A 757 -6.79 2.01 -35.29
N TYR A 758 -7.62 1.14 -34.70
CA TYR A 758 -9.04 0.98 -35.03
C TYR A 758 -9.86 1.69 -33.97
N ALA A 759 -10.64 2.71 -34.36
CA ALA A 759 -11.39 3.53 -33.43
C ALA A 759 -12.88 3.59 -33.76
N ALA A 760 -13.73 3.59 -32.73
CA ALA A 760 -15.18 3.77 -32.86
C ALA A 760 -15.74 4.63 -31.72
N GLY A 761 -16.80 5.40 -31.98
CA GLY A 761 -17.38 6.30 -30.98
C GLY A 761 -17.96 5.57 -29.77
N ILE A 762 -18.37 4.30 -29.94
CA ILE A 762 -18.85 3.44 -28.85
C ILE A 762 -17.89 2.28 -28.59
N GLY A 763 -17.59 1.47 -29.60
CA GLY A 763 -16.63 0.38 -29.44
C GLY A 763 -16.50 -0.56 -30.63
N ILE A 764 -15.41 -1.32 -30.66
CA ILE A 764 -15.11 -2.26 -31.74
C ILE A 764 -15.80 -3.60 -31.45
N ASN A 765 -16.65 -4.04 -32.38
CA ASN A 765 -17.32 -5.33 -32.28
C ASN A 765 -16.65 -6.36 -33.22
N ASN A 766 -16.23 -7.46 -32.62
CA ASN A 766 -15.60 -8.61 -33.28
C ASN A 766 -16.30 -9.92 -32.87
N ALA A 767 -17.61 -9.87 -32.68
CA ALA A 767 -18.43 -11.03 -32.40
C ALA A 767 -18.44 -12.00 -33.60
N ASN A 768 -18.57 -13.29 -33.29
CA ASN A 768 -18.56 -14.38 -34.26
C ASN A 768 -19.93 -14.59 -34.95
N GLU A 769 -20.92 -13.76 -34.63
CA GLU A 769 -22.29 -13.85 -35.12
C GLU A 769 -22.90 -12.47 -35.34
N ALA A 770 -24.09 -12.41 -35.95
CA ALA A 770 -24.78 -11.15 -36.18
C ALA A 770 -25.17 -10.51 -34.85
N VAL A 771 -24.90 -9.21 -34.70
CA VAL A 771 -25.17 -8.45 -33.49
C VAL A 771 -26.30 -7.45 -33.73
N GLU A 772 -27.13 -7.25 -32.70
CA GLU A 772 -28.15 -6.21 -32.66
C GLU A 772 -27.77 -5.20 -31.58
N TYR A 773 -27.85 -3.91 -31.92
CA TYR A 773 -27.61 -2.81 -31.02
C TYR A 773 -28.81 -1.86 -31.05
N ALA A 774 -29.09 -1.25 -29.90
CA ALA A 774 -30.01 -0.13 -29.79
C ALA A 774 -29.49 0.85 -28.75
N LEU A 775 -29.95 2.10 -28.85
CA LEU A 775 -29.69 3.14 -27.84
C LEU A 775 -28.19 3.37 -27.60
N LEU A 776 -27.46 3.56 -28.71
CA LEU A 776 -26.05 3.95 -28.74
C LEU A 776 -25.95 5.42 -29.13
N PHE A 777 -25.26 6.22 -28.33
CA PHE A 777 -25.17 7.67 -28.50
C PHE A 777 -23.71 8.11 -28.46
N ASN A 778 -23.20 8.67 -29.55
CA ASN A 778 -21.87 9.27 -29.59
C ASN A 778 -21.99 10.76 -29.92
N GLU A 779 -21.81 11.58 -28.89
CA GLU A 779 -21.69 13.03 -28.97
C GLU A 779 -20.21 13.49 -28.90
N GLY A 780 -19.30 12.54 -28.66
CA GLY A 780 -17.85 12.76 -28.62
C GLY A 780 -17.19 12.91 -29.99
N GLY A 781 -16.01 13.51 -29.99
CA GLY A 781 -15.21 13.80 -31.18
C GLY A 781 -14.03 12.83 -31.40
N PHE A 782 -13.41 12.96 -32.56
CA PHE A 782 -12.12 12.35 -32.87
C PHE A 782 -11.13 13.45 -33.21
N ASP A 783 -9.98 13.48 -32.53
CA ASP A 783 -8.85 14.34 -32.86
C ASP A 783 -7.67 13.47 -33.31
N TYR A 784 -7.18 13.69 -34.52
CA TYR A 784 -6.14 12.86 -35.13
C TYR A 784 -5.07 13.75 -35.76
N ASP A 785 -3.86 13.74 -35.19
CA ASP A 785 -2.70 14.30 -35.87
C ASP A 785 -2.16 13.29 -36.89
N THR A 786 -2.23 13.66 -38.17
CA THR A 786 -1.76 12.85 -39.31
C THR A 786 -0.57 13.50 -40.03
N SER A 787 0.05 14.52 -39.44
CA SER A 787 1.12 15.32 -40.06
C SER A 787 2.35 14.50 -40.49
N ALA A 788 2.61 13.35 -39.86
CA ALA A 788 3.67 12.40 -40.24
C ALA A 788 3.40 11.63 -41.57
N PHE A 789 2.16 11.60 -42.08
CA PHE A 789 1.75 10.85 -43.27
C PHE A 789 1.99 11.57 -44.61
N ASP A 790 2.35 12.86 -44.62
CA ASP A 790 2.61 13.60 -45.87
C ASP A 790 3.92 13.16 -46.59
N ALA A 791 4.54 12.05 -46.18
CA ALA A 791 5.64 11.38 -46.86
C ALA A 791 5.12 10.39 -47.95
N PRO A 792 5.64 10.43 -49.20
CA PRO A 792 5.09 9.63 -50.30
C PRO A 792 5.31 8.12 -50.10
N GLY A 793 4.23 7.37 -49.86
CA GLY A 793 4.24 5.89 -49.85
C GLY A 793 3.30 5.19 -48.87
N ALA A 794 2.62 5.91 -47.97
CA ALA A 794 1.72 5.31 -46.97
C ALA A 794 0.27 5.14 -47.49
N THR A 795 -0.32 3.96 -47.27
CA THR A 795 -1.75 3.67 -47.50
C THR A 795 -2.48 3.61 -46.16
N VAL A 796 -3.61 4.30 -46.07
CA VAL A 796 -4.50 4.29 -44.91
C VAL A 796 -5.75 3.47 -45.25
N GLU A 797 -6.06 2.45 -44.44
CA GLU A 797 -7.40 1.85 -44.33
C GLU A 797 -7.97 2.28 -42.98
N MET A 798 -8.82 3.32 -42.98
CA MET A 798 -9.65 3.70 -41.84
C MET A 798 -11.06 3.17 -42.11
N GLU A 799 -11.54 2.23 -41.29
CA GLU A 799 -12.92 1.75 -41.36
C GLU A 799 -13.76 2.53 -40.34
N PHE A 800 -14.51 3.52 -40.83
CA PHE A 800 -15.44 4.29 -40.00
C PHE A 800 -16.71 3.47 -39.79
N GLY A 801 -16.89 2.90 -38.60
CA GLY A 801 -18.18 2.44 -38.12
C GLY A 801 -18.98 3.64 -37.60
N THR A 802 -20.00 4.09 -38.34
CA THR A 802 -21.03 4.98 -37.81
C THR A 802 -22.03 4.21 -36.97
#